data_AF-A0ABF7Q822-F1
#
_entry.id   AF-A0ABF7Q822-F1
#
_cell.length_a   1.000
_cell.length_b   1.000
_cell.length_c   1.000
_cell.angle_alpha   90.00
_cell.angle_beta   90.00
_cell.angle_gamma   90.00
#
_symmetry.space_group_name_H-M   'P 1'
#
loop_
_entity.id
_entity.type
_entity.pdbx_description
1 polymer ?
#
loop_
_entity_poly.entity_id
_entity_poly.type
_entity_poly.pdbx_seq_one_letter_code
_entity_poly.pdbx_strand_id
1 'polypeptide(L)'
;MSFEDDTSNDKQATGGHSSQPSTGAEPTRLDRRTLLRNAMGASALGLGASMLPREAHAHWHWRMHHHHHHVTTSFALAVLPDTQFYSRYATSEEGQAYQRQYGSTPYPAQTQFIVDNAAKYHIPFTIHLGDVVDQSKHPQQWAVADAAMKVLENAGRPYSVLAGNHDVLSALEFESAASQSSGTDAQRGSSEPYLTWFPTSRAAKQRTFLERHPSGWHEAHVFHACGVSFMVLSLSWRASDDAIAWAHSMIARYPMLPVILANHQLLNIANDGVSPLEVAYGQYLWDKLIRHNDQIFMTLNGHYHGGALLTKINDFHNPVHEMVVDYQMAYQGGNGLMRLYEFDFTRNKIDVASFSPWVVEKPKDSLKQFDRAWLTEPNHEFSIDIDFQRRFSRFTHFCHLPAFAGTPILPRVKQDLYANYTEQPEPVVVPPTSEQDYPLIAETVAHWRITSSAIGKAVAAGTALADLTAANPMQRAALAGAAQVADVAFTADKHRLSSAPGSVQFLNTTHQGPGRFSWFTTAANAPINAATFANGYTIETFIKIDPNWKAADHAWCNILTRFGNRGWLPGYAGGDPESPPILFAISNLREVQWEIVPSSSTKQPQTDWSGEIMLNTWYHLAIVNDPKDNSTVLYIEGAPVVRSVIGGNGIASVAASQPWALGCGWWDRAPSDGFIGSIGEVRVVSKPLAPNQWLTARRASA
;
A
#
# COMPACT_ATOMS: atom_id res chain seq x y z
N MET A 1 10.21 -0.09 -7.88
CA MET A 1 9.77 -0.96 -8.99
C MET A 1 8.26 -0.86 -8.97
N SER A 2 7.69 -0.15 -9.93
CA SER A 2 6.25 0.06 -10.05
C SER A 2 5.52 -1.24 -10.33
N PHE A 3 4.38 -1.43 -9.68
CA PHE A 3 3.48 -2.56 -9.88
C PHE A 3 2.87 -2.51 -11.29
N GLU A 4 3.17 -3.50 -12.14
CA GLU A 4 2.38 -3.75 -13.34
C GLU A 4 1.19 -4.63 -12.95
N ASP A 5 -0.02 -4.06 -13.02
CA ASP A 5 -1.28 -4.81 -13.01
C ASP A 5 -1.33 -5.68 -14.28
N ASP A 6 -1.22 -6.99 -14.10
CA ASP A 6 -1.29 -7.99 -15.17
C ASP A 6 -2.76 -8.20 -15.58
N THR A 7 -3.26 -7.34 -16.48
CA THR A 7 -4.47 -7.66 -17.24
C THR A 7 -4.09 -8.47 -18.47
N SER A 8 -4.34 -9.78 -18.40
CA SER A 8 -4.57 -10.73 -19.48
C SER A 8 -4.36 -10.22 -20.92
N ASN A 9 -3.35 -10.79 -21.58
CA ASN A 9 -2.96 -10.59 -22.96
C ASN A 9 -4.02 -11.17 -23.94
N ASP A 10 -4.97 -10.35 -24.42
CA ASP A 10 -5.97 -10.76 -25.40
C ASP A 10 -5.42 -10.64 -26.84
N LYS A 11 -5.11 -11.79 -27.45
CA LYS A 11 -4.75 -11.90 -28.87
C LYS A 11 -6.00 -11.72 -29.73
N GLN A 12 -6.09 -10.59 -30.43
CA GLN A 12 -7.08 -10.36 -31.49
C GLN A 12 -6.93 -11.39 -32.62
N ALA A 13 -7.94 -12.23 -32.80
CA ALA A 13 -8.17 -12.99 -34.03
C ALA A 13 -9.16 -12.21 -34.93
N THR A 14 -8.65 -11.78 -36.08
CA THR A 14 -9.42 -11.16 -37.17
C THR A 14 -10.37 -12.17 -37.82
N GLY A 15 -11.65 -11.81 -37.93
CA GLY A 15 -12.64 -12.56 -38.71
C GLY A 15 -13.87 -11.70 -38.97
N GLY A 16 -13.84 -10.94 -40.07
CA GLY A 16 -14.95 -10.09 -40.46
C GLY A 16 -16.11 -10.90 -41.06
N HIS A 17 -17.34 -10.46 -40.82
CA HIS A 17 -18.43 -10.57 -41.77
C HIS A 17 -19.42 -9.40 -41.61
N SER A 18 -19.68 -8.78 -42.74
CA SER A 18 -20.60 -7.69 -43.01
C SER A 18 -22.03 -8.17 -43.13
N SER A 19 -23.01 -7.41 -42.62
CA SER A 19 -24.22 -7.05 -43.37
C SER A 19 -25.09 -6.04 -42.62
N GLN A 20 -25.71 -5.18 -43.43
CA GLN A 20 -26.38 -3.90 -43.21
C GLN A 20 -27.82 -3.98 -42.61
N PRO A 21 -28.46 -2.82 -42.34
CA PRO A 21 -29.57 -2.65 -41.37
C PRO A 21 -30.96 -2.51 -42.00
N SER A 22 -32.03 -2.57 -41.19
CA SER A 22 -33.37 -2.05 -41.54
C SER A 22 -34.25 -1.89 -40.28
N THR A 23 -34.56 -0.66 -39.84
CA THR A 23 -35.80 0.16 -40.08
C THR A 23 -37.05 -0.20 -39.25
N GLY A 24 -37.59 0.85 -38.59
CA GLY A 24 -39.02 1.06 -38.29
C GLY A 24 -39.56 0.33 -37.05
N ALA A 25 -40.46 0.87 -36.23
CA ALA A 25 -41.27 2.07 -36.32
C ALA A 25 -41.82 2.42 -34.93
N GLU A 26 -41.95 3.71 -34.64
CA GLU A 26 -42.86 4.26 -33.64
C GLU A 26 -44.26 4.41 -34.27
N PRO A 27 -45.38 4.48 -33.51
CA PRO A 27 -45.85 5.76 -32.96
C PRO A 27 -46.69 5.61 -31.64
N THR A 28 -46.94 6.60 -30.77
CA THR A 28 -47.83 7.76 -30.98
C THR A 28 -47.99 8.62 -29.70
N ARG A 29 -47.94 9.96 -29.90
CA ARG A 29 -48.84 11.05 -29.40
C ARG A 29 -48.84 11.47 -27.91
N LEU A 30 -48.38 12.71 -27.62
CA LEU A 30 -49.13 14.01 -27.46
C LEU A 30 -49.92 14.09 -26.13
N ASP A 31 -49.89 15.13 -25.31
CA ASP A 31 -49.97 16.57 -25.62
C ASP A 31 -49.54 17.47 -24.42
N ARG A 32 -49.42 18.77 -24.72
CA ARG A 32 -48.91 19.94 -24.02
C ARG A 32 -49.80 20.46 -22.87
N ARG A 33 -49.24 21.30 -21.97
CA ARG A 33 -49.41 22.79 -21.88
C ARG A 33 -49.41 23.39 -20.44
N THR A 34 -48.49 24.35 -20.25
CA THR A 34 -48.58 25.66 -19.52
C THR A 34 -48.80 25.74 -18.00
N LEU A 35 -47.92 26.46 -17.27
CA LEU A 35 -48.17 27.85 -16.82
C LEU A 35 -46.96 28.49 -16.12
N LEU A 36 -46.63 29.71 -16.54
CA LEU A 36 -45.67 30.66 -15.98
C LEU A 36 -46.48 31.89 -15.53
N ARG A 37 -46.12 32.54 -14.42
CA ARG A 37 -46.05 34.02 -14.23
C ARG A 37 -45.89 34.40 -12.76
N ASN A 38 -44.91 35.27 -12.48
CA ASN A 38 -45.21 36.64 -12.08
C ASN A 38 -44.02 37.56 -12.38
N ALA A 39 -44.38 38.78 -12.79
CA ALA A 39 -43.56 39.79 -13.43
C ALA A 39 -43.54 41.08 -12.58
N MET A 40 -42.64 42.00 -12.94
CA MET A 40 -42.73 43.49 -12.95
C MET A 40 -41.31 44.03 -12.72
N GLY A 41 -40.77 45.03 -13.42
CA GLY A 41 -41.27 46.02 -14.37
C GLY A 41 -40.12 47.00 -14.67
N ALA A 42 -40.16 47.64 -15.83
CA ALA A 42 -39.03 48.16 -16.59
C ALA A 42 -38.62 49.63 -16.36
N SER A 43 -37.51 50.02 -17.03
CA SER A 43 -37.19 51.30 -17.73
C SER A 43 -35.88 51.94 -17.26
N ALA A 44 -35.02 52.62 -18.04
CA ALA A 44 -34.74 52.71 -19.48
C ALA A 44 -33.44 53.55 -19.65
N LEU A 45 -32.61 53.19 -20.64
CA LEU A 45 -31.67 54.00 -21.46
C LEU A 45 -30.65 54.98 -20.84
N GLY A 46 -29.38 54.77 -21.20
CA GLY A 46 -28.28 55.75 -21.17
C GLY A 46 -27.09 55.29 -22.03
N LEU A 47 -26.73 56.14 -23.01
CA LEU A 47 -25.77 55.98 -24.11
C LEU A 47 -24.35 55.53 -23.72
N GLY A 48 -23.67 54.86 -24.65
CA GLY A 48 -22.33 54.30 -24.45
C GLY A 48 -21.15 55.24 -24.67
N ALA A 49 -19.96 54.74 -24.32
CA ALA A 49 -18.68 55.04 -24.95
C ALA A 49 -17.68 53.93 -24.60
N SER A 50 -16.99 53.45 -25.63
CA SER A 50 -15.87 52.50 -25.62
C SER A 50 -14.69 52.96 -24.75
N MET A 51 -14.08 52.07 -23.96
CA MET A 51 -12.63 52.02 -23.72
C MET A 51 -12.19 50.61 -23.30
N LEU A 52 -11.06 50.17 -23.87
CA LEU A 52 -10.33 48.92 -23.64
C LEU A 52 -10.00 48.68 -22.15
N PRO A 53 -9.95 47.44 -21.64
CA PRO A 53 -9.40 47.19 -20.31
C PRO A 53 -7.87 47.20 -20.37
N ARG A 54 -7.26 48.14 -19.63
CA ARG A 54 -5.89 48.04 -19.13
C ARG A 54 -5.82 46.95 -18.06
N GLU A 55 -4.77 46.16 -18.10
CA GLU A 55 -4.38 45.20 -17.07
C GLU A 55 -4.31 45.88 -15.69
N ALA A 56 -5.05 45.34 -14.73
CA ALA A 56 -5.00 45.76 -13.34
C ALA A 56 -4.02 44.84 -12.60
N HIS A 57 -2.82 45.33 -12.33
CA HIS A 57 -1.96 44.77 -11.29
C HIS A 57 -2.60 45.03 -9.92
N ALA A 58 -3.14 43.98 -9.29
CA ALA A 58 -3.68 44.06 -7.94
C ALA A 58 -2.53 44.12 -6.91
N HIS A 59 -2.34 45.28 -6.30
CA HIS A 59 -1.51 45.45 -5.11
C HIS A 59 -2.31 44.98 -3.88
N TRP A 60 -1.84 43.92 -3.23
CA TRP A 60 -2.44 43.37 -2.01
C TRP A 60 -1.96 44.14 -0.77
N HIS A 61 -2.88 44.83 -0.09
CA HIS A 61 -2.63 45.41 1.24
C HIS A 61 -3.21 44.52 2.34
N TRP A 62 -2.35 43.99 3.22
CA TRP A 62 -2.75 43.30 4.44
C TRP A 62 -3.10 44.32 5.54
N ARG A 63 -4.35 44.31 6.02
CA ARG A 63 -4.73 44.97 7.27
C ARG A 63 -4.42 44.03 8.44
N MET A 64 -3.49 44.43 9.31
CA MET A 64 -3.27 43.75 10.59
C MET A 64 -4.45 44.00 11.52
N HIS A 65 -5.17 42.94 11.89
CA HIS A 65 -6.01 42.93 13.08
C HIS A 65 -5.16 42.47 14.27
N HIS A 66 -5.00 43.34 15.27
CA HIS A 66 -4.34 43.00 16.53
C HIS A 66 -5.28 42.15 17.41
N HIS A 67 -5.16 40.83 17.32
CA HIS A 67 -5.53 39.93 18.41
C HIS A 67 -4.25 39.51 19.14
N HIS A 68 -4.18 39.75 20.45
CA HIS A 68 -3.11 39.28 21.31
C HIS A 68 -3.17 37.75 21.46
N HIS A 69 -2.74 37.03 20.43
CA HIS A 69 -2.34 35.64 20.55
C HIS A 69 -0.90 35.61 21.04
N HIS A 70 -0.60 34.78 22.05
CA HIS A 70 0.78 34.48 22.43
C HIS A 70 1.54 34.04 21.18
N VAL A 71 2.51 34.83 20.73
CA VAL A 71 3.30 34.51 19.53
C VAL A 71 4.16 33.31 19.89
N THR A 72 3.80 32.13 19.36
CA THR A 72 4.65 30.94 19.45
C THR A 72 5.74 31.02 18.38
N THR A 73 6.93 30.52 18.72
CA THR A 73 8.11 30.50 17.84
C THR A 73 8.29 29.15 17.13
N SER A 74 7.33 28.23 17.29
CA SER A 74 7.29 26.97 16.57
C SER A 74 5.91 26.65 16.00
N PHE A 75 5.91 25.92 14.88
CA PHE A 75 4.74 25.36 14.22
C PHE A 75 5.03 23.96 13.70
N ALA A 76 4.01 23.13 13.52
CA ALA A 76 4.16 21.80 12.94
C ALA A 76 3.56 21.74 11.53
N LEU A 77 4.35 21.35 10.54
CA LEU A 77 3.85 21.00 9.20
C LEU A 77 3.36 19.55 9.21
N ALA A 78 2.12 19.32 8.83
CA ALA A 78 1.58 17.97 8.72
C ALA A 78 1.82 17.38 7.33
N VAL A 79 2.21 16.11 7.28
CA VAL A 79 2.39 15.36 6.04
C VAL A 79 1.56 14.09 6.09
N LEU A 80 0.68 13.95 5.10
CA LEU A 80 -0.05 12.73 4.78
C LEU A 80 0.79 11.97 3.74
N PRO A 81 1.37 10.81 4.09
CA PRO A 81 2.09 9.94 3.16
C PRO A 81 1.15 9.34 2.11
N ASP A 82 1.66 8.44 1.27
CA ASP A 82 0.86 7.62 0.35
C ASP A 82 -0.33 6.96 1.07
N THR A 83 -1.53 7.12 0.50
CA THR A 83 -2.80 6.68 1.10
C THR A 83 -3.53 5.62 0.27
N GLN A 84 -2.88 5.07 -0.76
CA GLN A 84 -3.56 4.31 -1.80
C GLN A 84 -4.33 3.10 -1.26
N PHE A 85 -3.73 2.38 -0.29
CA PHE A 85 -4.35 1.24 0.36
C PHE A 85 -5.43 1.63 1.38
N TYR A 86 -5.40 2.85 1.91
CA TYR A 86 -6.50 3.33 2.75
C TYR A 86 -7.75 3.56 1.91
N SER A 87 -7.58 4.12 0.72
CA SER A 87 -8.66 4.32 -0.25
C SER A 87 -9.21 3.00 -0.77
N ARG A 88 -8.34 2.04 -1.13
CA ARG A 88 -8.75 0.73 -1.65
C ARG A 88 -9.53 -0.11 -0.64
N TYR A 89 -8.92 -0.42 0.51
CA TYR A 89 -9.48 -1.42 1.43
C TYR A 89 -10.62 -0.88 2.31
N ALA A 90 -10.98 0.40 2.17
CA ALA A 90 -12.20 0.97 2.75
C ALA A 90 -13.41 0.92 1.79
N THR A 91 -13.23 0.52 0.52
CA THR A 91 -14.35 0.37 -0.43
C THR A 91 -15.24 -0.81 -0.07
N SER A 92 -16.51 -0.77 -0.51
CA SER A 92 -17.43 -1.91 -0.37
C SER A 92 -17.04 -3.11 -1.22
N GLU A 93 -16.39 -2.89 -2.37
CA GLU A 93 -15.90 -3.96 -3.25
C GLU A 93 -14.80 -4.79 -2.58
N GLU A 94 -13.91 -4.12 -1.83
CA GLU A 94 -12.90 -4.77 -0.98
C GLU A 94 -13.46 -5.12 0.42
N GLY A 95 -14.79 -5.08 0.55
CA GLY A 95 -15.54 -5.44 1.74
C GLY A 95 -15.42 -4.48 2.93
N GLN A 96 -14.72 -3.35 2.84
CA GLN A 96 -14.46 -2.45 3.98
C GLN A 96 -13.61 -3.15 5.06
N ALA A 97 -12.46 -3.70 4.67
CA ALA A 97 -11.57 -4.48 5.54
C ALA A 97 -11.28 -3.79 6.88
N TYR A 98 -10.85 -2.52 6.85
CA TYR A 98 -10.55 -1.77 8.07
C TYR A 98 -11.79 -1.57 8.96
N GLN A 99 -12.92 -1.14 8.38
CA GLN A 99 -14.13 -0.84 9.13
C GLN A 99 -14.68 -2.08 9.84
N ARG A 100 -14.62 -3.25 9.21
CA ARG A 100 -15.07 -4.50 9.86
C ARG A 100 -14.11 -4.98 10.93
N GLN A 101 -12.81 -4.92 10.66
CA GLN A 101 -11.82 -5.44 11.59
C GLN A 101 -11.62 -4.53 12.82
N TYR A 102 -11.70 -3.21 12.62
CA TYR A 102 -11.34 -2.23 13.65
C TYR A 102 -12.46 -1.24 13.99
N GLY A 103 -13.58 -1.23 13.27
CA GLY A 103 -14.66 -0.26 13.50
C GLY A 103 -14.34 1.16 13.03
N SER A 104 -13.18 1.37 12.41
CA SER A 104 -12.66 2.66 11.97
C SER A 104 -11.73 2.49 10.76
N THR A 105 -11.37 3.58 10.09
CA THR A 105 -10.49 3.56 8.91
C THR A 105 -9.34 4.56 9.06
N PRO A 106 -8.14 4.25 8.52
CA PRO A 106 -6.93 5.05 8.74
C PRO A 106 -6.96 6.45 8.11
N TYR A 107 -7.51 6.62 6.90
CA TYR A 107 -7.46 7.91 6.19
C TYR A 107 -8.26 9.02 6.91
N PRO A 108 -9.53 8.80 7.33
CA PRO A 108 -10.24 9.77 8.15
C PRO A 108 -9.59 10.01 9.51
N ALA A 109 -8.96 9.01 10.14
CA ALA A 109 -8.27 9.21 11.42
C ALA A 109 -7.11 10.21 11.30
N GLN A 110 -6.35 10.17 10.20
CA GLN A 110 -5.30 11.16 9.93
C GLN A 110 -5.87 12.57 9.72
N THR A 111 -6.90 12.71 8.88
CA THR A 111 -7.47 14.03 8.60
C THR A 111 -8.21 14.61 9.80
N GLN A 112 -8.89 13.76 10.58
CA GLN A 112 -9.56 14.15 11.82
C GLN A 112 -8.56 14.55 12.90
N PHE A 113 -7.44 13.83 13.06
CA PHE A 113 -6.35 14.24 13.94
C PHE A 113 -5.88 15.66 13.64
N ILE A 114 -5.69 16.00 12.36
CA ILE A 114 -5.28 17.35 11.94
C ILE A 114 -6.37 18.38 12.32
N VAL A 115 -7.65 18.09 12.06
CA VAL A 115 -8.75 19.00 12.41
C VAL A 115 -8.79 19.27 13.91
N ASP A 116 -8.74 18.23 14.72
CA ASP A 116 -8.90 18.32 16.17
C ASP A 116 -7.70 19.00 16.83
N ASN A 117 -6.51 18.88 16.24
CA ASN A 117 -5.27 19.30 16.88
C ASN A 117 -4.58 20.50 16.22
N ALA A 118 -5.04 21.00 15.07
CA ALA A 118 -4.36 22.09 14.35
C ALA A 118 -4.17 23.35 15.20
N ALA A 119 -5.13 23.71 16.05
CA ALA A 119 -4.99 24.84 16.96
C ALA A 119 -3.97 24.56 18.09
N LYS A 120 -4.01 23.36 18.65
CA LYS A 120 -3.18 22.92 19.80
C LYS A 120 -1.70 22.73 19.44
N TYR A 121 -1.43 22.24 18.23
CA TYR A 121 -0.09 21.95 17.72
C TYR A 121 0.37 22.95 16.66
N HIS A 122 -0.36 24.05 16.48
CA HIS A 122 -0.07 25.10 15.50
C HIS A 122 0.24 24.51 14.12
N ILE A 123 -0.71 23.79 13.52
CA ILE A 123 -0.58 23.20 12.18
C ILE A 123 -1.16 24.18 11.16
N PRO A 124 -0.33 24.99 10.47
CA PRO A 124 -0.83 25.99 9.52
C PRO A 124 -1.22 25.37 8.17
N PHE A 125 -0.66 24.20 7.84
CA PHE A 125 -0.72 23.60 6.52
C PHE A 125 -0.46 22.08 6.58
N THR A 126 -1.05 21.35 5.62
CA THR A 126 -0.86 19.90 5.42
C THR A 126 -0.38 19.61 4.01
N ILE A 127 0.55 18.67 3.81
CA ILE A 127 1.00 18.24 2.48
C ILE A 127 0.63 16.77 2.29
N HIS A 128 -0.10 16.45 1.23
CA HIS A 128 -0.38 15.09 0.80
C HIS A 128 0.60 14.67 -0.31
N LEU A 129 1.28 13.52 -0.16
CA LEU A 129 2.41 13.12 -1.01
C LEU A 129 2.03 12.30 -2.25
N GLY A 130 0.74 12.13 -2.51
CA GLY A 130 0.21 11.48 -3.70
C GLY A 130 -0.19 10.05 -3.45
N ASP A 131 -0.47 9.33 -4.54
CA ASP A 131 -1.10 8.01 -4.52
C ASP A 131 -2.31 8.03 -3.57
N VAL A 132 -3.25 8.89 -3.98
CA VAL A 132 -4.52 9.12 -3.31
C VAL A 132 -5.39 7.86 -3.41
N VAL A 133 -5.29 7.12 -4.51
CA VAL A 133 -5.94 5.83 -4.73
C VAL A 133 -4.94 4.78 -5.21
N ASP A 134 -5.26 3.51 -5.03
CA ASP A 134 -4.44 2.38 -5.52
C ASP A 134 -4.73 2.08 -6.99
N GLN A 135 -5.95 2.33 -7.44
CA GLN A 135 -6.37 2.01 -8.80
C GLN A 135 -7.17 3.17 -9.39
N SER A 136 -6.53 3.98 -10.24
CA SER A 136 -7.13 5.19 -10.84
C SER A 136 -8.49 4.95 -11.50
N LYS A 137 -8.73 3.78 -12.09
CA LYS A 137 -9.99 3.43 -12.77
C LYS A 137 -11.14 3.04 -11.82
N HIS A 138 -10.89 2.92 -10.51
CA HIS A 138 -11.90 2.50 -9.53
C HIS A 138 -12.52 3.71 -8.81
N PRO A 139 -13.72 4.17 -9.21
CA PRO A 139 -14.32 5.40 -8.67
C PRO A 139 -14.64 5.33 -7.17
N GLN A 140 -14.86 4.14 -6.61
CA GLN A 140 -15.13 3.99 -5.17
C GLN A 140 -13.92 4.37 -4.31
N GLN A 141 -12.70 4.10 -4.78
CA GLN A 141 -11.48 4.49 -4.05
C GLN A 141 -11.37 6.02 -3.98
N TRP A 142 -11.64 6.70 -5.09
CA TRP A 142 -11.68 8.16 -5.13
C TRP A 142 -12.78 8.74 -4.22
N ALA A 143 -13.94 8.09 -4.13
CA ALA A 143 -15.01 8.51 -3.22
C ALA A 143 -14.59 8.40 -1.75
N VAL A 144 -13.84 7.36 -1.37
CA VAL A 144 -13.25 7.22 -0.03
C VAL A 144 -12.27 8.36 0.23
N ALA A 145 -11.33 8.59 -0.68
CA ALA A 145 -10.33 9.65 -0.53
C ALA A 145 -10.97 11.04 -0.46
N ASP A 146 -11.93 11.32 -1.33
CA ASP A 146 -12.69 12.56 -1.36
C ASP A 146 -13.38 12.83 -0.02
N ALA A 147 -14.01 11.81 0.56
CA ALA A 147 -14.66 11.93 1.87
C ALA A 147 -13.64 12.21 2.98
N ALA A 148 -12.49 11.54 2.99
CA ALA A 148 -11.43 11.77 3.97
C ALA A 148 -10.84 13.19 3.87
N MET A 149 -10.58 13.68 2.65
CA MET A 149 -10.04 15.03 2.43
C MET A 149 -11.06 16.14 2.71
N LYS A 150 -12.36 15.89 2.49
CA LYS A 150 -13.43 16.83 2.87
C LYS A 150 -13.49 17.12 4.37
N VAL A 151 -12.97 16.25 5.22
CA VAL A 151 -12.82 16.51 6.67
C VAL A 151 -11.97 17.78 6.89
N LEU A 152 -10.83 17.90 6.19
CA LEU A 152 -9.98 19.09 6.25
C LEU A 152 -10.70 20.33 5.69
N GLU A 153 -11.36 20.17 4.54
CA GLU A 153 -12.05 21.27 3.84
C GLU A 153 -13.18 21.87 4.67
N ASN A 154 -14.03 21.02 5.23
CA ASN A 154 -15.17 21.43 6.06
C ASN A 154 -14.71 22.18 7.32
N ALA A 155 -13.54 21.81 7.86
CA ALA A 155 -12.91 22.47 9.00
C ALA A 155 -12.01 23.67 8.62
N GLY A 156 -11.93 24.01 7.33
CA GLY A 156 -11.08 25.08 6.81
C GLY A 156 -9.59 24.87 7.02
N ARG A 157 -9.14 23.61 7.16
CA ARG A 157 -7.71 23.24 7.30
C ARG A 157 -7.07 23.21 5.91
N PRO A 158 -6.08 24.08 5.64
CA PRO A 158 -5.44 24.11 4.33
C PRO A 158 -4.53 22.90 4.10
N TYR A 159 -4.51 22.42 2.87
CA TYR A 159 -3.65 21.35 2.40
C TYR A 159 -3.20 21.56 0.96
N SER A 160 -2.11 20.90 0.56
CA SER A 160 -1.84 20.60 -0.85
C SER A 160 -1.97 19.11 -1.12
N VAL A 161 -2.32 18.78 -2.37
CA VAL A 161 -2.39 17.42 -2.89
C VAL A 161 -1.78 17.40 -4.29
N LEU A 162 -1.00 16.35 -4.54
CA LEU A 162 -0.41 16.03 -5.83
C LEU A 162 -0.77 14.60 -6.21
N ALA A 163 -0.75 14.29 -7.50
CA ALA A 163 -0.98 12.95 -8.01
C ALA A 163 0.32 12.12 -7.97
N GLY A 164 0.21 10.86 -7.58
CA GLY A 164 1.26 9.86 -7.73
C GLY A 164 1.11 9.00 -8.99
N ASN A 165 1.83 7.87 -9.07
CA ASN A 165 1.77 6.98 -10.24
C ASN A 165 0.51 6.12 -10.29
N HIS A 166 -0.16 5.86 -9.15
CA HIS A 166 -1.43 5.14 -9.09
C HIS A 166 -2.64 6.05 -9.37
N ASP A 167 -2.45 7.37 -9.32
CA ASP A 167 -3.49 8.39 -9.56
C ASP A 167 -3.71 8.71 -11.04
N VAL A 168 -2.94 8.08 -11.94
CA VAL A 168 -3.00 8.31 -13.39
C VAL A 168 -3.44 7.07 -14.17
N LEU A 169 -3.98 7.27 -15.37
CA LEU A 169 -4.47 6.18 -16.23
C LEU A 169 -3.35 5.39 -16.91
N SER A 170 -2.16 5.98 -17.06
CA SER A 170 -0.99 5.36 -17.68
C SER A 170 0.27 5.75 -16.92
N ALA A 171 0.86 4.79 -16.21
CA ALA A 171 2.09 4.97 -15.45
C ALA A 171 3.29 4.60 -16.33
N LEU A 172 4.06 5.61 -16.78
CA LEU A 172 5.30 5.42 -17.52
C LEU A 172 6.47 6.02 -16.73
N GLU A 173 7.40 5.16 -16.33
CA GLU A 173 8.57 5.53 -15.54
C GLU A 173 9.51 6.51 -16.27
N PHE A 174 10.34 7.18 -15.48
CA PHE A 174 11.44 8.00 -16.00
C PHE A 174 12.71 7.15 -16.09
N GLU A 175 13.26 7.03 -17.30
CA GLU A 175 14.56 6.38 -17.53
C GLU A 175 15.66 7.40 -17.82
N SER A 176 15.33 8.44 -18.60
CA SER A 176 16.26 9.50 -18.99
C SER A 176 15.50 10.77 -19.36
N ALA A 177 16.22 11.84 -19.70
CA ALA A 177 15.59 13.07 -20.18
C ALA A 177 14.70 12.84 -21.43
N ALA A 178 14.96 11.81 -22.24
CA ALA A 178 14.09 11.44 -23.36
C ALA A 178 12.68 11.02 -22.90
N SER A 179 12.54 10.50 -21.67
CA SER A 179 11.25 10.16 -21.07
C SER A 179 10.34 11.40 -20.87
N GLN A 180 10.80 12.63 -21.08
CA GLN A 180 9.94 13.82 -21.04
C GLN A 180 8.96 13.92 -22.23
N SER A 181 9.14 13.12 -23.29
CA SER A 181 8.20 13.09 -24.42
C SER A 181 6.93 12.27 -24.18
N SER A 182 6.84 11.53 -23.07
CA SER A 182 5.70 10.67 -22.74
C SER A 182 5.49 10.53 -21.24
N GLY A 183 4.26 10.24 -20.82
CA GLY A 183 3.94 9.94 -19.42
C GLY A 183 4.05 11.12 -18.45
N THR A 184 4.22 12.35 -18.94
CA THR A 184 4.22 13.57 -18.14
C THR A 184 2.84 14.25 -18.16
N ASP A 185 2.64 15.26 -17.32
CA ASP A 185 1.42 16.06 -17.32
C ASP A 185 1.10 16.69 -18.69
N ALA A 186 2.10 16.96 -19.52
CA ALA A 186 1.93 17.50 -20.87
C ALA A 186 1.27 16.52 -21.86
N GLN A 187 1.31 15.22 -21.60
CA GLN A 187 0.64 14.20 -22.42
C GLN A 187 -0.66 13.67 -21.78
N ARG A 188 -1.00 14.14 -20.58
CA ARG A 188 -2.19 13.72 -19.84
C ARG A 188 -3.37 14.66 -20.12
N GLY A 189 -4.55 14.07 -20.35
CA GLY A 189 -5.76 14.81 -20.73
C GLY A 189 -6.79 14.90 -19.61
N SER A 190 -7.92 15.57 -19.91
CA SER A 190 -9.04 15.73 -18.98
C SER A 190 -9.79 14.44 -18.64
N SER A 191 -9.49 13.32 -19.31
CA SER A 191 -10.02 12.00 -18.96
C SER A 191 -9.43 11.44 -17.66
N GLU A 192 -8.37 12.04 -17.15
CA GLU A 192 -7.66 11.59 -15.95
C GLU A 192 -8.55 11.79 -14.69
N PRO A 193 -8.85 10.72 -13.93
CA PRO A 193 -9.74 10.80 -12.77
C PRO A 193 -9.28 11.81 -11.72
N TYR A 194 -7.97 11.91 -11.46
CA TYR A 194 -7.42 12.89 -10.52
C TYR A 194 -7.90 14.33 -10.79
N LEU A 195 -7.92 14.75 -12.06
CA LEU A 195 -8.36 16.11 -12.45
C LEU A 195 -9.87 16.32 -12.24
N THR A 196 -10.66 15.25 -12.15
CA THR A 196 -12.09 15.30 -11.82
C THR A 196 -12.32 15.42 -10.32
N TRP A 197 -11.57 14.68 -9.52
CA TRP A 197 -11.74 14.63 -8.06
C TRP A 197 -11.01 15.77 -7.33
N PHE A 198 -9.87 16.21 -7.85
CA PHE A 198 -9.08 17.33 -7.32
C PHE A 198 -8.90 18.48 -8.33
N PRO A 199 -10.01 19.04 -8.88
CA PRO A 199 -9.93 20.08 -9.89
C PRO A 199 -9.38 21.39 -9.31
N THR A 200 -8.90 22.29 -10.16
CA THR A 200 -8.46 23.64 -9.77
C THR A 200 -9.51 24.40 -8.96
N SER A 201 -10.81 24.24 -9.28
CA SER A 201 -11.91 24.87 -8.54
C SER A 201 -12.05 24.38 -7.10
N ARG A 202 -11.56 23.19 -6.77
CA ARG A 202 -11.50 22.65 -5.40
C ARG A 202 -10.34 23.29 -4.64
N ALA A 203 -9.13 23.26 -5.22
CA ALA A 203 -7.95 23.88 -4.63
C ALA A 203 -8.14 25.39 -4.39
N ALA A 204 -8.75 26.11 -5.33
CA ALA A 204 -9.00 27.55 -5.25
C ALA A 204 -9.94 27.99 -4.11
N LYS A 205 -10.65 27.06 -3.46
CA LYS A 205 -11.46 27.37 -2.25
C LYS A 205 -10.61 27.57 -1.01
N GLN A 206 -9.36 27.10 -1.02
CA GLN A 206 -8.48 27.18 0.12
C GLN A 206 -7.89 28.57 0.28
N ARG A 207 -7.89 29.10 1.50
CA ARG A 207 -7.35 30.44 1.81
C ARG A 207 -5.86 30.63 1.50
N THR A 208 -5.12 29.54 1.40
CA THR A 208 -3.67 29.52 1.10
C THR A 208 -3.39 29.32 -0.38
N PHE A 209 -4.40 29.01 -1.19
CA PHE A 209 -4.22 28.76 -2.62
C PHE A 209 -3.64 29.99 -3.30
N LEU A 210 -2.56 29.78 -4.04
CA LEU A 210 -1.92 30.84 -4.80
C LEU A 210 -2.21 30.68 -6.28
N GLU A 211 -1.83 29.53 -6.84
CA GLU A 211 -2.00 29.25 -8.27
C GLU A 211 -1.93 27.74 -8.52
N ARG A 212 -2.54 27.29 -9.61
CA ARG A 212 -2.38 25.94 -10.14
C ARG A 212 -2.00 26.05 -11.62
N HIS A 213 -1.04 25.22 -12.03
CA HIS A 213 -0.58 25.16 -13.42
C HIS A 213 -1.78 24.92 -14.37
N PRO A 214 -1.81 25.48 -15.59
CA PRO A 214 -2.93 25.31 -16.52
C PRO A 214 -3.27 23.84 -16.84
N SER A 215 -2.32 22.92 -16.70
CA SER A 215 -2.58 21.47 -16.85
C SER A 215 -3.47 20.89 -15.73
N GLY A 216 -3.60 21.59 -14.59
CA GLY A 216 -4.40 21.17 -13.43
C GLY A 216 -3.66 20.28 -12.42
N TRP A 217 -2.44 19.82 -12.75
CA TRP A 217 -1.72 18.81 -11.97
C TRP A 217 -0.85 19.38 -10.85
N HIS A 218 -0.39 20.62 -10.96
CA HIS A 218 0.61 21.19 -10.05
C HIS A 218 0.03 22.41 -9.34
N GLU A 219 0.25 22.54 -8.05
CA GLU A 219 -0.27 23.68 -7.28
C GLU A 219 0.76 24.34 -6.36
N ALA A 220 0.52 25.61 -6.12
CA ALA A 220 1.26 26.44 -5.21
C ALA A 220 0.33 26.98 -4.13
N HIS A 221 0.77 26.87 -2.89
CA HIS A 221 0.10 27.48 -1.73
C HIS A 221 1.08 28.35 -0.97
N VAL A 222 0.56 29.39 -0.31
CA VAL A 222 1.31 30.19 0.66
C VAL A 222 0.60 30.15 2.00
N PHE A 223 1.31 29.71 3.03
CA PHE A 223 0.85 29.77 4.41
C PHE A 223 1.75 30.68 5.24
N HIS A 224 1.19 31.19 6.34
CA HIS A 224 1.90 32.07 7.27
C HIS A 224 1.99 31.41 8.64
N ALA A 225 3.19 31.37 9.21
CA ALA A 225 3.44 30.84 10.54
C ALA A 225 4.58 31.62 11.20
N CYS A 226 4.39 31.98 12.47
CA CYS A 226 5.40 32.65 13.28
C CYS A 226 6.08 33.82 12.54
N GLY A 227 5.32 34.71 11.90
CA GLY A 227 5.88 35.89 11.20
C GLY A 227 6.56 35.61 9.86
N VAL A 228 6.67 34.35 9.42
CA VAL A 228 7.26 33.96 8.13
C VAL A 228 6.18 33.39 7.22
N SER A 229 6.23 33.74 5.94
CA SER A 229 5.38 33.14 4.91
C SER A 229 6.18 32.12 4.11
N PHE A 230 5.64 30.92 3.94
CA PHE A 230 6.25 29.82 3.21
C PHE A 230 5.45 29.51 1.96
N MET A 231 6.14 29.19 0.86
CA MET A 231 5.52 28.61 -0.32
C MET A 231 5.64 27.09 -0.26
N VAL A 232 4.53 26.40 -0.50
CA VAL A 232 4.52 24.97 -0.81
C VAL A 232 4.28 24.83 -2.31
N LEU A 233 5.24 24.26 -3.03
CA LEU A 233 5.10 23.86 -4.43
C LEU A 233 4.87 22.36 -4.49
N SER A 234 3.70 21.94 -4.93
CA SER A 234 3.34 20.52 -5.07
C SER A 234 3.33 20.17 -6.55
N LEU A 235 4.36 19.44 -6.99
CA LEU A 235 4.48 18.96 -8.35
C LEU A 235 4.06 17.48 -8.40
N SER A 236 2.95 17.17 -9.06
CA SER A 236 2.55 15.78 -9.34
C SER A 236 3.64 14.97 -10.05
N TRP A 237 3.53 13.65 -9.91
CA TRP A 237 4.41 12.67 -10.53
C TRP A 237 4.63 12.94 -12.01
N ARG A 238 5.88 12.83 -12.46
CA ARG A 238 6.32 13.07 -13.86
C ARG A 238 5.93 14.48 -14.36
N ALA A 239 6.29 15.51 -13.60
CA ALA A 239 6.22 16.90 -14.06
C ALA A 239 7.03 17.11 -15.36
N SER A 240 6.39 17.71 -16.35
CA SER A 240 6.97 18.10 -17.64
C SER A 240 7.93 19.28 -17.50
N ASP A 241 8.73 19.53 -18.56
CA ASP A 241 9.56 20.74 -18.63
C ASP A 241 8.76 22.05 -18.55
N ASP A 242 7.51 22.06 -19.04
CA ASP A 242 6.60 23.21 -18.93
C ASP A 242 6.18 23.44 -17.47
N ALA A 243 5.80 22.37 -16.76
CA ALA A 243 5.50 22.43 -15.33
C ALA A 243 6.72 22.87 -14.48
N ILE A 244 7.93 22.42 -14.84
CA ILE A 244 9.18 22.86 -14.19
C ILE A 244 9.44 24.35 -14.46
N ALA A 245 9.24 24.82 -15.69
CA ALA A 245 9.36 26.24 -16.03
C ALA A 245 8.32 27.09 -15.27
N TRP A 246 7.10 26.59 -15.12
CA TRP A 246 6.09 27.22 -14.27
C TRP A 246 6.53 27.28 -12.81
N ALA A 247 7.11 26.21 -12.25
CA ALA A 247 7.63 26.20 -10.89
C ALA A 247 8.73 27.25 -10.69
N HIS A 248 9.67 27.39 -11.63
CA HIS A 248 10.63 28.50 -11.63
C HIS A 248 9.94 29.87 -11.62
N SER A 249 8.90 30.04 -12.45
CA SER A 249 8.13 31.29 -12.50
C SER A 249 7.43 31.62 -11.18
N MET A 250 6.95 30.60 -10.46
CA MET A 250 6.37 30.77 -9.12
C MET A 250 7.43 31.29 -8.16
N ILE A 251 8.59 30.63 -8.09
CA ILE A 251 9.68 31.05 -7.19
C ILE A 251 10.11 32.49 -7.51
N ALA A 252 10.31 32.81 -8.79
CA ALA A 252 10.74 34.14 -9.24
C ALA A 252 9.71 35.25 -8.95
N ARG A 253 8.40 34.97 -9.06
CA ARG A 253 7.33 35.94 -8.76
C ARG A 253 7.16 36.23 -7.27
N TYR A 254 7.61 35.32 -6.41
CA TYR A 254 7.52 35.43 -4.96
C TYR A 254 8.91 35.33 -4.32
N PRO A 255 9.81 36.29 -4.62
CA PRO A 255 11.24 36.15 -4.40
C PRO A 255 11.64 36.17 -2.92
N MET A 256 10.71 36.36 -1.99
CA MET A 256 10.98 36.45 -0.55
C MET A 256 10.58 35.21 0.26
N LEU A 257 9.98 34.20 -0.38
CA LEU A 257 9.39 33.06 0.32
C LEU A 257 10.37 31.88 0.37
N PRO A 258 10.67 31.30 1.55
CA PRO A 258 11.24 29.96 1.62
C PRO A 258 10.26 28.95 0.99
N VAL A 259 10.79 28.00 0.24
CA VAL A 259 10.01 27.04 -0.56
C VAL A 259 10.22 25.64 -0.02
N ILE A 260 9.10 24.96 0.25
CA ILE A 260 9.02 23.51 0.46
C ILE A 260 8.50 22.91 -0.85
N LEU A 261 9.28 22.02 -1.46
CA LEU A 261 8.90 21.33 -2.70
C LEU A 261 8.38 19.92 -2.38
N ALA A 262 7.13 19.64 -2.70
CA ALA A 262 6.58 18.30 -2.66
C ALA A 262 6.54 17.71 -4.09
N ASN A 263 6.99 16.47 -4.23
CA ASN A 263 6.83 15.68 -5.44
C ASN A 263 6.57 14.23 -5.06
N HIS A 264 5.88 13.44 -5.89
CA HIS A 264 5.61 12.05 -5.53
C HIS A 264 6.89 11.17 -5.50
N GLN A 265 7.83 11.35 -6.44
CA GLN A 265 9.01 10.50 -6.63
C GLN A 265 10.28 11.35 -6.75
N LEU A 266 11.06 11.45 -5.68
CA LEU A 266 12.30 12.25 -5.68
C LEU A 266 13.48 11.50 -5.06
N LEU A 267 13.40 11.16 -3.78
CA LEU A 267 14.42 10.39 -3.06
C LEU A 267 13.90 8.97 -2.80
N ASN A 268 14.72 7.95 -3.03
CA ASN A 268 14.43 6.55 -2.70
C ASN A 268 15.20 6.13 -1.44
N ILE A 269 15.00 4.89 -1.02
CA ILE A 269 15.62 4.23 0.13
C ILE A 269 16.38 3.02 -0.40
N ALA A 270 17.59 2.80 0.09
CA ALA A 270 18.40 1.64 -0.28
C ALA A 270 17.84 0.35 0.34
N ASN A 271 18.37 -0.79 -0.09
CA ASN A 271 17.91 -2.12 0.38
C ASN A 271 18.09 -2.36 1.89
N ASP A 272 18.84 -1.51 2.59
CA ASP A 272 18.95 -1.55 4.06
C ASP A 272 17.74 -0.92 4.78
N GLY A 273 16.81 -0.32 4.03
CA GLY A 273 15.57 0.28 4.54
C GLY A 273 15.74 1.64 5.22
N VAL A 274 16.95 2.20 5.27
CA VAL A 274 17.24 3.44 6.01
C VAL A 274 18.15 4.42 5.28
N SER A 275 19.04 3.94 4.40
CA SER A 275 19.96 4.81 3.68
C SER A 275 19.26 5.50 2.51
N PRO A 276 19.53 6.79 2.27
CA PRO A 276 19.00 7.48 1.10
C PRO A 276 19.58 6.91 -0.19
N LEU A 277 18.75 6.83 -1.23
CA LEU A 277 19.13 6.39 -2.57
C LEU A 277 18.60 7.39 -3.60
N GLU A 278 19.50 8.06 -4.31
CA GLU A 278 19.11 8.95 -5.41
C GLU A 278 18.63 8.15 -6.62
N VAL A 279 17.62 8.67 -7.33
CA VAL A 279 17.06 8.05 -8.54
C VAL A 279 17.09 9.03 -9.71
N ALA A 280 17.04 8.49 -10.93
CA ALA A 280 17.21 9.26 -12.17
C ALA A 280 16.24 10.46 -12.27
N TYR A 281 14.98 10.28 -11.89
CA TYR A 281 13.99 11.36 -11.90
C TYR A 281 14.23 12.42 -10.81
N GLY A 282 14.61 12.00 -9.60
CA GLY A 282 15.00 12.92 -8.52
C GLY A 282 16.21 13.77 -8.91
N GLN A 283 17.21 13.15 -9.54
CA GLN A 283 18.36 13.85 -10.08
C GLN A 283 17.97 14.82 -11.22
N TYR A 284 17.00 14.44 -12.06
CA TYR A 284 16.45 15.33 -13.09
C TYR A 284 15.84 16.61 -12.48
N LEU A 285 15.01 16.48 -11.44
CA LEU A 285 14.45 17.62 -10.72
C LEU A 285 15.52 18.42 -9.97
N TRP A 286 16.52 17.73 -9.41
CA TRP A 286 17.67 18.38 -8.77
C TRP A 286 18.38 19.33 -9.74
N ASP A 287 18.72 18.82 -10.92
CA ASP A 287 19.48 19.56 -11.92
C ASP A 287 18.66 20.63 -12.63
N LYS A 288 17.36 20.41 -12.84
CA LYS A 288 16.51 21.33 -13.59
C LYS A 288 15.85 22.41 -12.74
N LEU A 289 15.63 22.15 -11.45
CA LEU A 289 14.85 23.03 -10.58
C LEU A 289 15.57 23.31 -9.25
N ILE A 290 15.91 22.28 -8.48
CA ILE A 290 16.20 22.44 -7.06
C ILE A 290 17.52 23.17 -6.82
N ARG A 291 18.62 22.71 -7.42
CA ARG A 291 19.96 23.24 -7.12
C ARG A 291 20.15 24.69 -7.54
N HIS A 292 19.34 25.15 -8.49
CA HIS A 292 19.37 26.51 -9.05
C HIS A 292 18.44 27.49 -8.33
N ASN A 293 17.67 27.06 -7.32
CA ASN A 293 16.75 27.91 -6.58
C ASN A 293 17.10 27.93 -5.08
N ASP A 294 17.74 29.02 -4.63
CA ASP A 294 18.14 29.19 -3.23
C ASP A 294 16.98 29.12 -2.23
N GLN A 295 15.77 29.49 -2.69
CA GLN A 295 14.56 29.48 -1.89
C GLN A 295 14.12 28.06 -1.50
N ILE A 296 14.45 27.04 -2.30
CA ILE A 296 14.14 25.64 -1.96
C ILE A 296 15.14 25.17 -0.91
N PHE A 297 14.64 24.85 0.28
CA PHE A 297 15.46 24.37 1.40
C PHE A 297 15.08 22.96 1.86
N MET A 298 13.92 22.47 1.44
CA MET A 298 13.36 21.19 1.85
C MET A 298 12.55 20.60 0.70
N THR A 299 12.70 19.29 0.48
CA THR A 299 11.83 18.52 -0.41
C THR A 299 11.20 17.34 0.32
N LEU A 300 10.00 16.95 -0.11
CA LEU A 300 9.22 15.86 0.45
C LEU A 300 8.67 14.97 -0.66
N ASN A 301 8.82 13.65 -0.54
CA ASN A 301 8.22 12.68 -1.45
C ASN A 301 7.74 11.39 -0.79
N GLY A 302 6.84 10.67 -1.49
CA GLY A 302 6.37 9.33 -1.16
C GLY A 302 6.98 8.31 -2.13
N HIS A 303 6.15 7.39 -2.66
CA HIS A 303 6.44 6.41 -3.73
C HIS A 303 7.38 5.26 -3.32
N TYR A 304 8.34 5.53 -2.42
CA TYR A 304 9.34 4.57 -1.98
C TYR A 304 9.18 4.25 -0.50
N HIS A 305 8.90 2.99 -0.21
CA HIS A 305 8.47 2.51 1.11
C HIS A 305 9.53 2.67 2.20
N GLY A 306 9.18 3.39 3.27
CA GLY A 306 9.99 3.62 4.46
C GLY A 306 10.23 5.10 4.70
N GLY A 307 11.43 5.45 5.17
CA GLY A 307 11.84 6.84 5.25
C GLY A 307 13.36 7.01 5.27
N ALA A 308 13.83 8.09 4.66
CA ALA A 308 15.23 8.49 4.64
C ALA A 308 15.37 10.01 4.52
N LEU A 309 16.54 10.52 4.89
CA LEU A 309 16.94 11.92 4.77
C LEU A 309 18.27 11.98 4.01
N LEU A 310 18.32 12.83 2.98
CA LEU A 310 19.55 13.22 2.29
C LEU A 310 19.71 14.74 2.39
N THR A 311 20.91 15.21 2.69
CA THR A 311 21.23 16.65 2.63
C THR A 311 22.20 16.92 1.50
N LYS A 312 21.80 17.77 0.55
CA LYS A 312 22.60 18.18 -0.62
C LYS A 312 22.91 19.67 -0.54
N ILE A 313 23.96 20.11 -1.21
CA ILE A 313 24.35 21.53 -1.28
C ILE A 313 23.95 22.09 -2.64
N ASN A 314 23.15 23.16 -2.64
CA ASN A 314 22.73 23.83 -3.88
C ASN A 314 23.83 24.76 -4.44
N ASP A 315 23.58 25.38 -5.60
CA ASP A 315 24.53 26.29 -6.27
C ASP A 315 24.80 27.58 -5.48
N PHE A 316 24.03 27.84 -4.42
CA PHE A 316 24.18 28.98 -3.51
C PHE A 316 24.93 28.60 -2.22
N HIS A 317 25.51 27.40 -2.17
CA HIS A 317 26.23 26.84 -1.03
C HIS A 317 25.38 26.66 0.24
N ASN A 318 24.07 26.51 0.08
CA ASN A 318 23.13 26.26 1.15
C ASN A 318 22.64 24.81 1.13
N PRO A 319 22.36 24.20 2.29
CA PRO A 319 21.78 22.87 2.35
C PRO A 319 20.33 22.86 1.85
N VAL A 320 19.99 21.75 1.20
CA VAL A 320 18.64 21.31 0.84
C VAL A 320 18.45 19.93 1.45
N HIS A 321 17.40 19.79 2.27
CA HIS A 321 17.06 18.54 2.94
C HIS A 321 15.99 17.80 2.14
N GLU A 322 16.38 16.73 1.45
CA GLU A 322 15.49 15.86 0.70
C GLU A 322 15.04 14.71 1.58
N MET A 323 13.73 14.50 1.69
CA MET A 323 13.15 13.50 2.58
C MET A 323 12.07 12.69 1.88
N VAL A 324 12.20 11.37 2.01
CA VAL A 324 11.18 10.42 1.59
C VAL A 324 10.46 9.87 2.80
N VAL A 325 9.14 9.75 2.68
CA VAL A 325 8.28 9.16 3.71
C VAL A 325 7.07 8.50 3.07
N ASP A 326 7.03 7.17 3.19
CA ASP A 326 5.96 6.35 2.65
C ASP A 326 5.77 5.11 3.54
N TYR A 327 4.53 4.86 3.97
CA TYR A 327 4.25 3.71 4.83
C TYR A 327 3.34 2.68 4.17
N GLN A 328 3.04 2.79 2.88
CA GLN A 328 2.02 1.96 2.23
C GLN A 328 2.27 0.45 2.41
N MET A 329 3.54 0.02 2.48
CA MET A 329 3.89 -1.40 2.67
C MET A 329 4.06 -1.82 4.13
N ALA A 330 3.92 -0.92 5.10
CA ALA A 330 3.93 -1.29 6.51
C ALA A 330 2.58 -1.94 6.90
N TYR A 331 2.54 -2.56 8.09
CA TYR A 331 1.36 -3.29 8.57
C TYR A 331 0.05 -2.49 8.38
N GLN A 332 -0.98 -3.14 7.81
CA GLN A 332 -2.28 -2.54 7.50
C GLN A 332 -2.20 -1.30 6.57
N GLY A 333 -1.34 -1.36 5.55
CA GLY A 333 -1.19 -0.26 4.58
C GLY A 333 -0.45 0.96 5.13
N GLY A 334 0.33 0.79 6.20
CA GLY A 334 0.94 1.91 6.93
C GLY A 334 0.26 2.25 8.25
N ASN A 335 -0.79 1.53 8.63
CA ASN A 335 -1.39 1.63 9.95
C ASN A 335 -1.84 3.06 10.33
N GLY A 336 -2.20 3.89 9.35
CA GLY A 336 -2.57 5.30 9.54
C GLY A 336 -1.41 6.22 9.92
N LEU A 337 -0.16 5.77 9.72
CA LEU A 337 1.04 6.56 10.05
C LEU A 337 1.08 7.87 9.25
N MET A 338 1.32 8.97 9.94
CA MET A 338 1.58 10.30 9.37
C MET A 338 2.85 10.89 9.99
N ARG A 339 3.28 12.06 9.49
CA ARG A 339 4.49 12.72 10.00
C ARG A 339 4.23 14.19 10.29
N LEU A 340 4.79 14.68 11.39
CA LEU A 340 4.88 16.11 11.70
C LEU A 340 6.33 16.57 11.63
N TYR A 341 6.53 17.76 11.07
CA TYR A 341 7.80 18.48 11.06
C TYR A 341 7.63 19.75 11.89
N GLU A 342 8.17 19.78 13.10
CA GLU A 342 8.15 20.95 13.98
C GLU A 342 9.31 21.87 13.63
N PHE A 343 8.99 23.04 13.09
CA PHE A 343 9.93 24.13 12.85
C PHE A 343 10.04 24.96 14.12
N ASP A 344 11.21 24.97 14.76
CA ASP A 344 11.46 25.76 15.96
C ASP A 344 12.52 26.84 15.68
N PHE A 345 12.05 28.07 15.49
CA PHE A 345 12.91 29.22 15.19
C PHE A 345 13.79 29.64 16.37
N THR A 346 13.43 29.27 17.60
CA THR A 346 14.24 29.60 18.79
C THR A 346 15.41 28.64 18.92
N ARG A 347 15.16 27.35 18.68
CA ARG A 347 16.19 26.29 18.77
C ARG A 347 16.94 26.08 17.46
N ASN A 348 16.56 26.74 16.36
CA ASN A 348 17.14 26.55 15.04
C ASN A 348 17.14 25.07 14.62
N LYS A 349 15.96 24.43 14.76
CA LYS A 349 15.77 23.02 14.48
C LYS A 349 14.49 22.76 13.70
N ILE A 350 14.51 21.70 12.90
CA ILE A 350 13.32 21.00 12.43
C ILE A 350 13.32 19.64 13.14
N ASP A 351 12.45 19.46 14.12
CA ASP A 351 12.24 18.16 14.77
C ASP A 351 11.18 17.37 13.97
N VAL A 352 11.42 16.09 13.75
CA VAL A 352 10.60 15.23 12.88
C VAL A 352 10.17 14.00 13.65
N ALA A 353 8.88 13.65 13.56
CA ALA A 353 8.37 12.41 14.12
C ALA A 353 7.24 11.79 13.30
N SER A 354 7.31 10.47 13.18
CA SER A 354 6.26 9.63 12.60
C SER A 354 5.42 8.94 13.68
N PHE A 355 4.11 8.99 13.53
CA PHE A 355 3.17 8.44 14.51
C PHE A 355 1.84 8.06 13.84
N SER A 356 1.02 7.26 14.51
CA SER A 356 -0.30 6.86 14.02
C SER A 356 -1.41 7.35 14.95
N PRO A 357 -2.28 8.28 14.49
CA PRO A 357 -3.52 8.59 15.21
C PRO A 357 -4.55 7.45 15.12
N TRP A 358 -4.49 6.59 14.10
CA TRP A 358 -5.47 5.52 13.94
C TRP A 358 -5.26 4.36 14.92
N VAL A 359 -4.00 4.02 15.22
CA VAL A 359 -3.67 2.95 16.18
C VAL A 359 -4.32 3.18 17.54
N VAL A 360 -4.35 4.43 18.01
CA VAL A 360 -4.94 4.76 19.31
C VAL A 360 -6.48 4.71 19.31
N GLU A 361 -7.11 4.70 18.14
CA GLU A 361 -8.57 4.56 17.97
C GLU A 361 -9.04 3.11 17.88
N LYS A 362 -8.13 2.17 17.63
CA LYS A 362 -8.49 0.75 17.45
C LYS A 362 -9.07 0.15 18.75
N PRO A 363 -10.00 -0.81 18.65
CA PRO A 363 -10.49 -1.57 19.80
C PRO A 363 -9.33 -2.27 20.51
N LYS A 364 -9.27 -2.15 21.85
CA LYS A 364 -8.16 -2.68 22.66
C LYS A 364 -7.86 -4.16 22.39
N ASP A 365 -8.90 -4.98 22.23
CA ASP A 365 -8.76 -6.43 22.00
C ASP A 365 -8.29 -6.78 20.57
N SER A 366 -8.30 -5.81 19.65
CA SER A 366 -7.82 -5.98 18.28
C SER A 366 -6.32 -5.67 18.12
N LEU A 367 -5.73 -4.94 19.08
CA LEU A 367 -4.34 -4.47 19.01
C LEU A 367 -3.33 -5.63 18.94
N LYS A 368 -2.22 -5.38 18.25
CA LYS A 368 -1.07 -6.27 18.05
C LYS A 368 0.23 -5.52 18.34
N GLN A 369 1.35 -6.23 18.49
CA GLN A 369 2.67 -5.60 18.66
C GLN A 369 3.06 -4.64 17.52
N PHE A 370 2.47 -4.81 16.34
CA PHE A 370 2.69 -3.96 15.18
C PHE A 370 1.92 -2.64 15.22
N ASP A 371 0.96 -2.50 16.13
CA ASP A 371 0.18 -1.29 16.33
C ASP A 371 0.97 -0.28 17.15
N ARG A 372 1.96 0.36 16.51
CA ARG A 372 2.79 1.38 17.19
C ARG A 372 2.18 2.76 17.02
N ALA A 373 1.88 3.43 18.13
CA ALA A 373 1.39 4.80 18.10
C ALA A 373 2.51 5.78 17.74
N TRP A 374 3.77 5.44 18.06
CA TRP A 374 4.94 6.27 17.78
C TRP A 374 6.09 5.43 17.24
N LEU A 375 6.75 5.87 16.17
CA LEU A 375 7.94 5.21 15.63
C LEU A 375 9.19 5.84 16.25
N THR A 376 10.14 4.99 16.66
CA THR A 376 11.34 5.42 17.41
C THR A 376 12.63 5.17 16.65
N GLU A 377 12.54 4.55 15.47
CA GLU A 377 13.68 4.32 14.61
C GLU A 377 14.28 5.65 14.13
N PRO A 378 15.62 5.75 13.97
CA PRO A 378 16.29 7.02 13.65
C PRO A 378 15.84 7.70 12.36
N ASN A 379 15.29 6.96 11.39
CA ASN A 379 14.74 7.49 10.15
C ASN A 379 13.27 7.96 10.28
N HIS A 380 12.67 7.78 11.47
CA HIS A 380 11.30 8.16 11.80
C HIS A 380 11.20 9.19 12.94
N GLU A 381 12.21 9.30 13.79
CA GLU A 381 12.33 10.34 14.84
C GLU A 381 13.75 10.94 14.81
N PHE A 382 13.88 12.19 14.36
CA PHE A 382 15.18 12.87 14.23
C PHE A 382 15.05 14.39 14.26
N SER A 383 16.18 15.10 14.37
CA SER A 383 16.27 16.56 14.31
C SER A 383 17.22 17.00 13.18
N ILE A 384 16.84 18.05 12.46
CA ILE A 384 17.70 18.75 11.51
C ILE A 384 18.09 20.09 12.12
N ASP A 385 19.39 20.37 12.22
CA ASP A 385 19.88 21.69 12.63
C ASP A 385 19.84 22.68 11.46
N ILE A 386 19.21 23.83 11.65
CA ILE A 386 19.04 24.86 10.63
C ILE A 386 18.97 26.25 11.28
N ASP A 387 19.99 27.07 11.01
CA ASP A 387 19.94 28.50 11.31
C ASP A 387 19.03 29.19 10.30
N PHE A 388 17.75 29.32 10.63
CA PHE A 388 16.73 29.85 9.71
C PHE A 388 17.02 31.29 9.27
N GLN A 389 17.48 32.12 10.19
CA GLN A 389 17.81 33.51 9.90
C GLN A 389 18.95 33.58 8.88
N ARG A 390 20.02 32.79 9.08
CA ARG A 390 21.12 32.71 8.12
C ARG A 390 20.66 32.08 6.80
N ARG A 391 19.94 30.95 6.86
CA ARG A 391 19.53 30.15 5.69
C ARG A 391 18.65 30.96 4.72
N PHE A 392 17.80 31.84 5.22
CA PHE A 392 16.89 32.63 4.38
C PHE A 392 17.32 34.10 4.23
N SER A 393 18.48 34.50 4.78
CA SER A 393 18.97 35.89 4.78
C SER A 393 19.09 36.56 3.41
N ARG A 394 19.23 35.77 2.34
CA ARG A 394 19.35 36.28 0.96
C ARG A 394 18.04 36.78 0.36
N PHE A 395 16.90 36.38 0.91
CA PHE A 395 15.60 36.66 0.30
C PHE A 395 14.47 36.97 1.31
N THR A 396 14.54 36.48 2.54
CA THR A 396 13.55 36.75 3.58
C THR A 396 14.10 37.71 4.63
N HIS A 397 13.28 38.67 5.06
CA HIS A 397 13.56 39.46 6.26
C HIS A 397 12.89 38.83 7.48
N PHE A 398 13.70 38.26 8.39
CA PHE A 398 13.22 37.84 9.70
C PHE A 398 12.91 39.07 10.54
N CYS A 399 11.62 39.39 10.72
CA CYS A 399 11.19 40.28 11.79
C CYS A 399 11.56 39.63 13.13
N HIS A 400 12.02 40.43 14.10
CA HIS A 400 12.33 39.92 15.45
C HIS A 400 11.09 39.22 16.02
N LEU A 401 11.13 37.89 16.06
CA LEU A 401 10.10 37.11 16.75
C LEU A 401 10.30 37.34 18.24
N PRO A 402 9.25 37.71 19.00
CA PRO A 402 9.34 37.73 20.45
C PRO A 402 9.87 36.37 20.91
N ALA A 403 11.01 36.36 21.58
CA ALA A 403 11.73 35.17 22.01
C ALA A 403 11.04 34.50 23.20
N PHE A 404 9.81 34.02 23.00
CA PHE A 404 9.22 33.04 23.88
C PHE A 404 9.48 31.67 23.25
N ALA A 405 10.36 30.90 23.87
CA ALA A 405 10.48 29.47 23.58
C ALA A 405 9.11 28.85 23.91
N GLY A 406 8.38 28.45 22.87
CA GLY A 406 7.18 27.66 23.07
C GLY A 406 7.55 26.31 23.66
N THR A 407 6.62 25.67 24.37
CA THR A 407 6.77 24.24 24.68
C THR A 407 6.92 23.49 23.34
N PRO A 408 7.85 22.53 23.21
CA PRO A 408 7.97 21.72 22.00
C PRO A 408 6.66 20.96 21.68
N ILE A 409 6.27 20.94 20.42
CA ILE A 409 5.01 20.36 19.92
C ILE A 409 5.09 18.83 19.93
N LEU A 410 6.13 18.23 19.37
CA LEU A 410 6.20 16.77 19.20
C LEU A 410 6.13 15.99 20.53
N PRO A 411 6.80 16.40 21.62
CA PRO A 411 6.62 15.77 22.92
C PRO A 411 5.19 15.83 23.46
N ARG A 412 4.44 16.91 23.16
CA ARG A 412 3.02 16.99 23.53
C ARG A 412 2.18 16.01 22.71
N VAL A 413 2.39 15.96 21.40
CA VAL A 413 1.71 14.98 20.52
C VAL A 413 1.91 13.57 21.05
N LYS A 414 3.17 13.20 21.36
CA LYS A 414 3.52 11.91 21.94
C LYS A 414 2.80 11.66 23.27
N GLN A 415 2.83 12.63 24.18
CA GLN A 415 2.14 12.55 25.46
C GLN A 415 0.62 12.35 25.29
N ASP A 416 0.00 13.08 24.36
CA ASP A 416 -1.44 13.05 24.11
C ASP A 416 -1.88 11.73 23.48
N LEU A 417 -1.10 11.16 22.55
CA LEU A 417 -1.34 9.83 21.98
C LEU A 417 -1.28 8.75 23.06
N TYR A 418 -0.26 8.79 23.92
CA TYR A 418 -0.09 7.82 25.01
C TYR A 418 -1.00 8.06 26.23
N ALA A 419 -1.80 9.14 26.25
CA ALA A 419 -2.70 9.39 27.37
C ALA A 419 -3.74 8.27 27.55
N ASN A 420 -4.17 7.63 26.47
CA ASN A 420 -5.15 6.53 26.47
C ASN A 420 -4.65 5.28 25.74
N TYR A 421 -3.36 5.23 25.41
CA TYR A 421 -2.75 4.14 24.65
C TYR A 421 -1.54 3.58 25.38
N THR A 422 -1.34 2.27 25.28
CA THR A 422 -0.13 1.61 25.75
C THR A 422 0.34 0.70 24.62
N GLU A 423 1.59 0.85 24.24
CA GLU A 423 2.20 -0.03 23.24
C GLU A 423 2.00 -1.48 23.64
N GLN A 424 1.58 -2.30 22.67
CA GLN A 424 1.47 -3.71 22.91
C GLN A 424 2.89 -4.29 23.04
N PRO A 425 3.18 -5.05 24.12
CA PRO A 425 4.48 -5.65 24.26
C PRO A 425 4.70 -6.66 23.13
N GLU A 426 5.95 -6.77 22.68
CA GLU A 426 6.35 -7.87 21.81
C GLU A 426 5.95 -9.21 22.46
N PRO A 427 5.32 -10.14 21.71
CA PRO A 427 4.93 -11.41 22.27
C PRO A 427 6.16 -12.15 22.80
N VAL A 428 6.06 -12.71 24.01
CA VAL A 428 7.10 -13.59 24.53
C VAL A 428 7.12 -14.84 23.67
N VAL A 429 8.15 -14.96 22.83
CA VAL A 429 8.29 -16.13 21.98
C VAL A 429 8.89 -17.28 22.78
N VAL A 430 8.10 -18.32 23.00
CA VAL A 430 8.51 -19.55 23.69
C VAL A 430 8.76 -20.65 22.65
N PRO A 431 10.02 -21.09 22.43
CA PRO A 431 10.32 -22.21 21.55
C PRO A 431 9.68 -23.52 22.03
N PRO A 432 9.38 -24.47 21.13
CA PRO A 432 8.94 -25.81 21.51
C PRO A 432 9.96 -26.51 22.41
N THR A 433 9.48 -27.16 23.46
CA THR A 433 10.28 -28.00 24.35
C THR A 433 10.41 -29.44 23.85
N SER A 434 9.51 -29.87 22.95
CA SER A 434 9.51 -31.21 22.37
C SER A 434 8.81 -31.24 21.01
N GLU A 435 8.93 -32.38 20.33
CA GLU A 435 8.25 -32.63 19.06
C GLU A 435 6.71 -32.66 19.17
N GLN A 436 6.16 -32.75 20.39
CA GLN A 436 4.73 -32.77 20.70
C GLN A 436 4.24 -31.47 21.34
N ASP A 437 5.10 -30.45 21.44
CA ASP A 437 4.78 -29.18 22.08
C ASP A 437 4.12 -28.20 21.09
N TYR A 438 2.87 -28.50 20.74
CA TYR A 438 1.98 -27.67 19.95
C TYR A 438 0.52 -27.98 20.34
N PRO A 439 -0.45 -27.09 20.06
CA PRO A 439 -1.86 -27.35 20.36
C PRO A 439 -2.40 -28.53 19.56
N LEU A 440 -3.00 -29.51 20.25
CA LEU A 440 -3.67 -30.63 19.61
C LEU A 440 -5.14 -30.29 19.34
N ILE A 441 -5.53 -30.30 18.06
CA ILE A 441 -6.87 -29.95 17.62
C ILE A 441 -7.56 -31.20 17.05
N ALA A 442 -8.72 -31.56 17.60
CA ALA A 442 -9.43 -32.78 17.23
C ALA A 442 -9.87 -32.80 15.75
N GLU A 443 -10.16 -31.63 15.20
CA GLU A 443 -10.60 -31.41 13.81
C GLU A 443 -9.42 -31.31 12.83
N THR A 444 -8.20 -31.69 13.25
CA THR A 444 -7.06 -31.80 12.34
C THR A 444 -7.31 -32.94 11.36
N VAL A 445 -7.37 -32.64 10.07
CA VAL A 445 -7.60 -33.65 9.02
C VAL A 445 -6.31 -34.13 8.35
N ALA A 446 -5.26 -33.31 8.40
CA ALA A 446 -3.92 -33.69 7.97
C ALA A 446 -2.88 -32.86 8.72
N HIS A 447 -1.77 -33.47 9.09
CA HIS A 447 -0.61 -32.80 9.65
C HIS A 447 0.66 -33.45 9.11
N TRP A 448 1.14 -32.91 7.99
CA TRP A 448 2.32 -33.39 7.28
C TRP A 448 3.60 -32.87 7.92
N ARG A 449 4.49 -33.76 8.36
CA ARG A 449 5.81 -33.39 8.91
C ARG A 449 6.86 -34.47 8.64
N ILE A 450 8.12 -34.07 8.64
CA ILE A 450 9.25 -35.00 8.59
C ILE A 450 9.49 -35.67 9.95
N THR A 451 10.22 -36.79 9.93
CA THR A 451 10.73 -37.46 11.15
C THR A 451 12.22 -37.21 11.31
N SER A 452 12.71 -37.16 12.55
CA SER A 452 14.13 -36.93 12.86
C SER A 452 15.07 -37.97 12.23
N SER A 453 14.62 -39.23 12.12
CA SER A 453 15.37 -40.32 11.47
C SER A 453 15.62 -40.12 9.96
N ALA A 454 14.90 -39.20 9.33
CA ALA A 454 14.94 -38.99 7.89
C ALA A 454 15.93 -37.88 7.47
N ILE A 455 16.42 -37.08 8.42
CA ILE A 455 17.27 -35.91 8.18
C ILE A 455 18.62 -36.31 7.55
N GLY A 456 19.12 -35.45 6.65
CA GLY A 456 20.44 -35.56 6.02
C GLY A 456 20.49 -36.46 4.79
N LYS A 457 19.33 -36.93 4.30
CA LYS A 457 19.23 -37.81 3.13
C LYS A 457 18.45 -37.11 2.01
N ALA A 458 18.88 -37.35 0.78
CA ALA A 458 18.07 -37.05 -0.40
C ALA A 458 16.81 -37.93 -0.39
N VAL A 459 15.70 -37.40 -0.90
CA VAL A 459 14.39 -38.05 -0.83
C VAL A 459 14.08 -38.73 -2.17
N ALA A 460 14.16 -40.06 -2.18
CA ALA A 460 13.83 -40.86 -3.36
C ALA A 460 12.33 -40.86 -3.66
N ALA A 461 11.95 -41.08 -4.93
CA ALA A 461 10.56 -41.32 -5.33
C ALA A 461 9.92 -42.46 -4.51
N GLY A 462 8.66 -42.28 -4.12
CA GLY A 462 7.93 -43.19 -3.24
C GLY A 462 8.20 -43.03 -1.74
N THR A 463 9.19 -42.22 -1.33
CA THR A 463 9.43 -41.93 0.09
C THR A 463 8.22 -41.23 0.69
N ALA A 464 7.70 -41.75 1.81
CA ALA A 464 6.55 -41.16 2.48
C ALA A 464 6.92 -39.90 3.25
N LEU A 465 6.02 -38.91 3.21
CA LEU A 465 5.94 -37.81 4.16
C LEU A 465 4.79 -38.11 5.10
N ALA A 466 5.11 -38.27 6.39
CA ALA A 466 4.16 -38.74 7.39
C ALA A 466 3.05 -37.72 7.62
N ASP A 467 1.84 -38.25 7.83
CA ASP A 467 0.70 -37.50 8.37
C ASP A 467 0.44 -37.99 9.80
N LEU A 468 0.47 -37.09 10.79
CA LEU A 468 0.25 -37.46 12.19
C LEU A 468 -1.17 -37.94 12.49
N THR A 469 -2.15 -37.64 11.63
CA THR A 469 -3.50 -38.22 11.73
C THR A 469 -3.57 -39.64 11.16
N ALA A 470 -2.53 -40.05 10.42
CA ALA A 470 -2.42 -41.27 9.62
C ALA A 470 -3.47 -41.41 8.48
N ALA A 471 -4.38 -40.45 8.30
CA ALA A 471 -5.46 -40.55 7.34
C ALA A 471 -5.05 -40.17 5.92
N ASN A 472 -4.10 -39.25 5.77
CA ASN A 472 -3.76 -38.60 4.51
C ASN A 472 -2.23 -38.49 4.30
N PRO A 473 -1.43 -39.56 4.46
CA PRO A 473 0.01 -39.48 4.21
C PRO A 473 0.29 -39.09 2.74
N MET A 474 1.41 -38.39 2.51
CA MET A 474 1.87 -38.08 1.17
C MET A 474 3.05 -38.97 0.77
N GLN A 475 3.30 -39.09 -0.52
CA GLN A 475 4.47 -39.76 -1.07
C GLN A 475 5.19 -38.86 -2.06
N ARG A 476 6.52 -38.95 -2.07
CA ARG A 476 7.36 -38.31 -3.07
C ARG A 476 6.98 -38.81 -4.46
N ALA A 477 6.58 -37.91 -5.36
CA ALA A 477 6.20 -38.29 -6.71
C ALA A 477 7.38 -38.85 -7.52
N ALA A 478 7.07 -39.50 -8.64
CA ALA A 478 8.07 -39.88 -9.62
C ALA A 478 8.77 -38.62 -10.18
N LEU A 479 10.04 -38.77 -10.55
CA LEU A 479 10.79 -37.68 -11.17
C LEU A 479 10.12 -37.27 -12.49
N ALA A 480 9.95 -35.97 -12.70
CA ALA A 480 9.37 -35.40 -13.91
C ALA A 480 10.32 -34.36 -14.53
N GLY A 481 10.32 -34.26 -15.87
CA GLY A 481 11.20 -33.33 -16.58
C GLY A 481 12.67 -33.56 -16.26
N ALA A 482 13.38 -32.48 -15.87
CA ALA A 482 14.80 -32.53 -15.50
C ALA A 482 15.06 -32.89 -14.02
N ALA A 483 14.04 -33.24 -13.25
CA ALA A 483 14.16 -33.48 -11.81
C ALA A 483 15.11 -34.64 -11.47
N GLN A 484 15.85 -34.49 -10.38
CA GLN A 484 16.80 -35.45 -9.82
C GLN A 484 16.42 -35.81 -8.39
N VAL A 485 16.87 -36.97 -7.90
CA VAL A 485 16.66 -37.37 -6.49
C VAL A 485 17.25 -36.35 -5.52
N ALA A 486 18.40 -35.75 -5.89
CA ALA A 486 19.08 -34.75 -5.07
C ALA A 486 18.33 -33.40 -4.95
N ASP A 487 17.25 -33.19 -5.70
CA ASP A 487 16.50 -31.93 -5.69
C ASP A 487 15.68 -31.76 -4.41
N VAL A 488 15.47 -32.84 -3.66
CA VAL A 488 14.77 -32.80 -2.38
C VAL A 488 15.55 -33.52 -1.30
N ALA A 489 15.68 -32.87 -0.15
CA ALA A 489 16.31 -33.40 1.04
C ALA A 489 15.46 -33.11 2.28
N PHE A 490 15.57 -33.97 3.29
CA PHE A 490 15.11 -33.62 4.64
C PHE A 490 16.26 -32.97 5.41
N THR A 491 16.01 -31.81 5.98
CA THR A 491 17.02 -31.01 6.71
C THR A 491 16.56 -30.72 8.13
N ALA A 492 17.51 -30.45 9.03
CA ALA A 492 17.22 -29.98 10.38
C ALA A 492 16.89 -28.47 10.44
N ASP A 493 17.14 -27.72 9.36
CA ASP A 493 16.75 -26.30 9.28
C ASP A 493 15.23 -26.17 9.39
N LYS A 494 14.77 -25.26 10.25
CA LYS A 494 13.35 -25.05 10.55
C LYS A 494 13.12 -23.68 11.17
N HIS A 495 11.87 -23.22 11.11
CA HIS A 495 11.45 -22.07 11.89
C HIS A 495 11.59 -22.35 13.39
N ARG A 496 12.06 -21.34 14.14
CA ARG A 496 12.30 -21.41 15.59
C ARG A 496 11.08 -21.82 16.42
N LEU A 497 9.86 -21.61 15.90
CA LEU A 497 8.61 -21.99 16.56
C LEU A 497 7.99 -23.29 16.06
N SER A 498 8.57 -23.93 15.04
CA SER A 498 8.08 -25.24 14.59
C SER A 498 8.52 -26.34 15.56
N SER A 499 7.55 -27.15 16.00
CA SER A 499 7.78 -28.32 16.84
C SER A 499 8.35 -29.49 16.04
N ALA A 500 8.21 -29.49 14.71
CA ALA A 500 8.79 -30.49 13.84
C ALA A 500 10.32 -30.59 14.01
N PRO A 501 10.93 -31.76 13.79
CA PRO A 501 12.38 -31.93 13.94
C PRO A 501 13.18 -31.24 12.82
N GLY A 502 12.53 -30.79 11.75
CA GLY A 502 13.15 -30.13 10.62
C GLY A 502 12.15 -29.84 9.50
N SER A 503 12.63 -29.78 8.25
CA SER A 503 11.82 -29.42 7.08
C SER A 503 12.15 -30.23 5.82
N VAL A 504 11.28 -30.12 4.83
CA VAL A 504 11.50 -30.59 3.45
C VAL A 504 12.13 -29.45 2.66
N GLN A 505 13.33 -29.67 2.12
CA GLN A 505 14.04 -28.69 1.31
C GLN A 505 13.96 -29.05 -0.18
N PHE A 506 13.58 -28.09 -1.01
CA PHE A 506 13.53 -28.15 -2.47
C PHE A 506 14.64 -27.24 -3.04
N LEU A 507 15.64 -27.85 -3.67
CA LEU A 507 16.93 -27.22 -3.95
C LEU A 507 17.10 -26.73 -5.40
N ASN A 508 16.41 -27.36 -6.36
CA ASN A 508 16.68 -27.14 -7.77
C ASN A 508 15.39 -27.24 -8.58
N THR A 509 14.67 -26.13 -8.64
CA THR A 509 13.45 -25.97 -9.42
C THR A 509 13.64 -24.85 -10.44
N THR A 510 13.03 -24.97 -11.62
CA THR A 510 12.99 -23.90 -12.61
C THR A 510 11.81 -24.10 -13.54
N HIS A 511 11.23 -22.99 -14.00
CA HIS A 511 10.17 -22.96 -15.00
C HIS A 511 10.72 -22.90 -16.43
N GLN A 512 12.04 -22.76 -16.58
CA GLN A 512 12.69 -22.64 -17.89
C GLN A 512 12.78 -23.99 -18.60
N GLY A 513 12.71 -23.97 -19.94
CA GLY A 513 12.82 -25.17 -20.78
C GLY A 513 11.71 -26.19 -20.47
N PRO A 514 12.00 -27.50 -20.36
CA PRO A 514 11.00 -28.52 -20.02
C PRO A 514 10.55 -28.46 -18.54
N GLY A 515 11.04 -27.50 -17.76
CA GLY A 515 10.79 -27.40 -16.32
C GLY A 515 11.58 -28.41 -15.50
N ARG A 516 11.85 -28.03 -14.25
CA ARG A 516 12.41 -28.91 -13.20
C ARG A 516 11.62 -28.65 -11.94
N PHE A 517 10.85 -29.61 -11.46
CA PHE A 517 10.09 -29.47 -10.24
C PHE A 517 9.84 -30.83 -9.59
N SER A 518 9.40 -30.78 -8.34
CA SER A 518 9.58 -31.86 -7.39
C SER A 518 8.51 -31.69 -6.32
N TRP A 519 7.71 -32.72 -6.04
CA TRP A 519 6.61 -32.61 -5.08
C TRP A 519 6.32 -33.90 -4.32
N PHE A 520 5.54 -33.76 -3.25
CA PHE A 520 4.86 -34.86 -2.58
C PHE A 520 3.38 -34.81 -2.92
N THR A 521 2.71 -35.95 -2.97
CA THR A 521 1.29 -36.04 -3.33
C THR A 521 0.53 -37.00 -2.43
N THR A 522 -0.72 -36.71 -2.11
CA THR A 522 -1.61 -37.67 -1.43
C THR A 522 -1.98 -38.83 -2.36
N ALA A 523 -2.36 -39.97 -1.78
CA ALA A 523 -2.94 -41.05 -2.57
C ALA A 523 -4.28 -40.61 -3.19
N ALA A 524 -4.64 -41.15 -4.36
CA ALA A 524 -5.88 -40.78 -5.07
C ALA A 524 -7.15 -41.01 -4.22
N ASN A 525 -7.13 -41.98 -3.30
CA ASN A 525 -8.24 -42.28 -2.39
C ASN A 525 -8.12 -41.63 -1.01
N ALA A 526 -7.19 -40.68 -0.81
CA ALA A 526 -7.04 -39.99 0.46
C ALA A 526 -8.30 -39.17 0.79
N PRO A 527 -8.91 -39.33 1.99
CA PRO A 527 -10.14 -38.63 2.36
C PRO A 527 -10.12 -37.11 2.17
N ILE A 528 -8.97 -36.46 2.38
CA ILE A 528 -8.83 -34.99 2.24
C ILE A 528 -9.05 -34.50 0.80
N ASN A 529 -8.87 -35.34 -0.21
CA ASN A 529 -9.06 -34.96 -1.61
C ASN A 529 -10.51 -34.50 -1.89
N ALA A 530 -11.48 -35.14 -1.24
CA ALA A 530 -12.90 -34.82 -1.33
C ALA A 530 -13.36 -33.72 -0.36
N ALA A 531 -12.52 -33.28 0.57
CA ALA A 531 -12.91 -32.32 1.59
C ALA A 531 -13.19 -30.93 0.98
N THR A 532 -14.33 -30.35 1.36
CA THR A 532 -14.75 -29.01 0.93
C THR A 532 -14.76 -27.98 2.05
N PHE A 533 -14.57 -28.40 3.31
CA PHE A 533 -14.44 -27.49 4.45
C PHE A 533 -15.58 -26.45 4.59
N ALA A 534 -16.82 -26.87 4.36
CA ALA A 534 -17.99 -25.98 4.39
C ALA A 534 -18.19 -25.24 5.73
N ASN A 535 -17.67 -25.77 6.84
CA ASN A 535 -17.71 -25.16 8.17
C ASN A 535 -16.49 -24.27 8.48
N GLY A 536 -15.71 -23.92 7.46
CA GLY A 536 -14.46 -23.17 7.58
C GLY A 536 -13.25 -24.09 7.74
N TYR A 537 -12.08 -23.47 7.72
CA TYR A 537 -10.80 -24.18 7.81
C TYR A 537 -9.70 -23.29 8.39
N THR A 538 -8.64 -23.95 8.85
CA THR A 538 -7.33 -23.33 9.00
C THR A 538 -6.29 -24.18 8.30
N ILE A 539 -5.52 -23.54 7.41
CA ILE A 539 -4.35 -24.16 6.76
C ILE A 539 -3.15 -23.34 7.17
N GLU A 540 -2.17 -23.98 7.79
CA GLU A 540 -0.97 -23.29 8.25
C GLU A 540 0.30 -24.08 7.94
N THR A 541 1.40 -23.36 7.76
CA THR A 541 2.70 -23.92 7.39
C THR A 541 3.83 -23.03 7.87
N PHE A 542 5.05 -23.57 7.86
CA PHE A 542 6.28 -22.78 7.94
C PHE A 542 7.02 -22.85 6.60
N ILE A 543 7.49 -21.72 6.09
CA ILE A 543 8.28 -21.66 4.87
C ILE A 543 9.54 -20.83 5.02
N LYS A 544 10.53 -21.11 4.18
CA LYS A 544 11.70 -20.26 3.95
C LYS A 544 12.06 -20.30 2.48
N ILE A 545 12.07 -19.15 1.81
CA ILE A 545 12.42 -19.07 0.38
C ILE A 545 13.94 -19.07 0.22
N ASP A 546 14.43 -19.75 -0.81
CA ASP A 546 15.86 -19.85 -1.10
C ASP A 546 16.49 -18.47 -1.42
N PRO A 547 17.70 -18.15 -0.92
CA PRO A 547 18.40 -16.90 -1.25
C PRO A 547 18.69 -16.70 -2.75
N ASN A 548 18.69 -17.75 -3.56
CA ASN A 548 18.93 -17.67 -5.00
C ASN A 548 17.63 -17.55 -5.81
N TRP A 549 16.50 -17.25 -5.16
CA TRP A 549 15.24 -17.08 -5.87
C TRP A 549 15.32 -15.95 -6.91
N LYS A 550 14.79 -16.18 -8.12
CA LYS A 550 14.70 -15.20 -9.21
C LYS A 550 13.33 -15.30 -9.85
N ALA A 551 12.72 -14.16 -10.16
CA ALA A 551 11.38 -14.11 -10.76
C ALA A 551 11.31 -14.89 -12.08
N ALA A 552 12.34 -14.77 -12.94
CA ALA A 552 12.39 -15.47 -14.21
C ALA A 552 12.39 -17.01 -14.09
N ASP A 553 12.85 -17.55 -12.96
CA ASP A 553 13.01 -18.99 -12.77
C ASP A 553 11.93 -19.60 -11.86
N HIS A 554 11.42 -18.82 -10.91
CA HIS A 554 10.67 -19.34 -9.76
C HIS A 554 9.42 -18.51 -9.39
N ALA A 555 9.02 -17.51 -10.19
CA ALA A 555 7.73 -16.86 -9.98
C ALA A 555 6.61 -17.90 -9.95
N TRP A 556 5.56 -17.63 -9.17
CA TRP A 556 4.40 -18.52 -9.04
C TRP A 556 4.70 -19.88 -8.41
N CYS A 557 5.86 -20.07 -7.79
CA CYS A 557 6.20 -21.35 -7.17
C CYS A 557 5.24 -21.70 -6.02
N ASN A 558 4.79 -22.95 -5.94
CA ASN A 558 3.69 -23.35 -5.07
C ASN A 558 4.12 -24.18 -3.86
N ILE A 559 3.70 -23.73 -2.68
CA ILE A 559 3.87 -24.41 -1.39
C ILE A 559 2.92 -25.61 -1.33
N LEU A 560 1.62 -25.39 -1.58
CA LEU A 560 0.56 -26.40 -1.48
C LEU A 560 -0.52 -26.15 -2.53
N THR A 561 -0.98 -27.22 -3.19
CA THR A 561 -2.00 -27.17 -4.25
C THR A 561 -2.94 -28.37 -4.13
N ARG A 562 -4.16 -28.27 -4.65
CA ARG A 562 -5.00 -29.44 -4.99
C ARG A 562 -5.16 -29.53 -6.49
N PHE A 563 -4.73 -30.64 -7.08
CA PHE A 563 -4.75 -30.82 -8.54
C PHE A 563 -6.17 -30.79 -9.15
N GLY A 564 -6.21 -30.60 -10.46
CA GLY A 564 -7.43 -30.57 -11.28
C GLY A 564 -7.75 -29.17 -11.77
N ASN A 565 -8.29 -29.04 -12.98
CA ASN A 565 -8.57 -27.73 -13.57
C ASN A 565 -9.86 -27.16 -12.95
N ARG A 566 -9.81 -25.94 -12.39
CA ARG A 566 -10.98 -25.27 -11.80
C ARG A 566 -12.06 -24.94 -12.81
N GLY A 567 -11.73 -24.86 -14.09
CA GLY A 567 -12.68 -24.75 -15.21
C GLY A 567 -13.65 -25.93 -15.35
N TRP A 568 -13.38 -27.06 -14.70
CA TRP A 568 -14.31 -28.20 -14.66
C TRP A 568 -15.30 -28.14 -13.49
N LEU A 569 -15.16 -27.16 -12.60
CA LEU A 569 -16.14 -26.94 -11.54
C LEU A 569 -17.48 -26.49 -12.17
N PRO A 570 -18.62 -27.07 -11.75
CA PRO A 570 -19.92 -26.66 -12.25
C PRO A 570 -20.15 -25.16 -12.04
N GLY A 571 -20.48 -24.43 -13.12
CA GLY A 571 -20.79 -23.00 -13.07
C GLY A 571 -19.58 -22.06 -13.03
N TYR A 572 -18.35 -22.57 -13.17
CA TYR A 572 -17.15 -21.75 -13.25
C TYR A 572 -17.15 -20.88 -14.51
N ALA A 573 -16.85 -19.59 -14.36
CA ALA A 573 -16.96 -18.61 -15.44
C ALA A 573 -16.00 -17.41 -15.30
N GLY A 574 -14.98 -17.46 -14.42
CA GLY A 574 -14.02 -16.36 -14.21
C GLY A 574 -12.57 -16.86 -14.22
N GLY A 575 -11.60 -15.94 -14.20
CA GLY A 575 -10.16 -16.26 -14.09
C GLY A 575 -9.62 -17.29 -15.09
N ASP A 576 -8.58 -18.02 -14.69
CA ASP A 576 -7.91 -18.99 -15.57
C ASP A 576 -8.46 -20.41 -15.35
N PRO A 577 -9.27 -20.98 -16.26
CA PRO A 577 -9.88 -22.30 -16.07
C PRO A 577 -8.86 -23.45 -15.94
N GLU A 578 -7.62 -23.27 -16.38
CA GLU A 578 -6.52 -24.23 -16.36
C GLU A 578 -5.92 -24.44 -14.97
N SER A 579 -6.00 -23.45 -14.08
CA SER A 579 -5.37 -23.50 -12.76
C SER A 579 -6.14 -24.39 -11.78
N PRO A 580 -5.58 -24.71 -10.60
CA PRO A 580 -6.22 -25.56 -9.63
C PRO A 580 -7.27 -24.81 -8.80
N PRO A 581 -8.21 -25.52 -8.13
CA PRO A 581 -9.12 -24.92 -7.17
C PRO A 581 -8.44 -24.35 -5.93
N ILE A 582 -7.15 -24.66 -5.69
CA ILE A 582 -6.33 -24.14 -4.60
C ILE A 582 -4.92 -23.86 -5.11
N LEU A 583 -4.45 -22.62 -4.95
CA LEU A 583 -3.05 -22.24 -5.09
C LEU A 583 -2.59 -21.63 -3.77
N PHE A 584 -1.50 -22.16 -3.22
CA PHE A 584 -0.77 -21.53 -2.15
C PHE A 584 0.64 -21.25 -2.66
N ALA A 585 0.85 -20.05 -3.20
CA ALA A 585 1.98 -19.74 -4.07
C ALA A 585 2.79 -18.54 -3.59
N ILE A 586 3.96 -18.37 -4.22
CA ILE A 586 4.82 -17.19 -4.09
C ILE A 586 4.91 -16.52 -5.46
N SER A 587 4.51 -15.25 -5.55
CA SER A 587 4.42 -14.51 -6.81
C SER A 587 5.78 -14.07 -7.39
N ASN A 588 5.75 -13.42 -8.55
CA ASN A 588 6.91 -12.74 -9.14
C ASN A 588 7.46 -11.59 -8.29
N LEU A 589 6.67 -11.04 -7.37
CA LEU A 589 7.08 -10.02 -6.39
C LEU A 589 7.41 -10.62 -5.01
N ARG A 590 7.49 -11.95 -4.91
CA ARG A 590 7.67 -12.69 -3.64
C ARG A 590 6.55 -12.41 -2.64
N GLU A 591 5.34 -12.19 -3.12
CA GLU A 591 4.16 -12.12 -2.26
C GLU A 591 3.61 -13.53 -2.04
N VAL A 592 3.10 -13.80 -0.85
CA VAL A 592 2.33 -15.01 -0.55
C VAL A 592 0.94 -14.85 -1.14
N GLN A 593 0.54 -15.79 -1.98
CA GLN A 593 -0.78 -15.86 -2.59
C GLN A 593 -1.53 -17.07 -2.03
N TRP A 594 -2.74 -16.85 -1.52
CA TRP A 594 -3.70 -17.91 -1.25
C TRP A 594 -4.92 -17.70 -2.13
N GLU A 595 -5.06 -18.53 -3.17
CA GLU A 595 -6.19 -18.47 -4.09
C GLU A 595 -7.03 -19.74 -4.00
N ILE A 596 -8.34 -19.57 -3.86
CA ILE A 596 -9.29 -20.68 -3.87
C ILE A 596 -10.47 -20.41 -4.78
N VAL A 597 -11.09 -21.48 -5.27
CA VAL A 597 -12.50 -21.43 -5.68
C VAL A 597 -13.35 -21.87 -4.49
N PRO A 598 -14.20 -21.00 -3.91
CA PRO A 598 -15.00 -21.36 -2.75
C PRO A 598 -16.04 -22.44 -3.06
N SER A 599 -16.26 -23.35 -2.12
CA SER A 599 -17.32 -24.35 -2.27
C SER A 599 -18.73 -23.75 -2.21
N SER A 600 -18.89 -22.59 -1.55
CA SER A 600 -20.15 -21.86 -1.46
C SER A 600 -20.49 -21.06 -2.72
N SER A 601 -19.52 -20.84 -3.62
CA SER A 601 -19.70 -20.13 -4.89
C SER A 601 -18.57 -20.50 -5.86
N THR A 602 -18.90 -21.33 -6.84
CA THR A 602 -17.93 -21.84 -7.82
C THR A 602 -17.73 -20.94 -9.04
N LYS A 603 -18.30 -19.72 -9.04
CA LYS A 603 -18.33 -18.85 -10.22
C LYS A 603 -16.95 -18.31 -10.61
N GLN A 604 -16.16 -17.91 -9.63
CA GLN A 604 -14.86 -17.25 -9.81
C GLN A 604 -13.94 -17.54 -8.62
N PRO A 605 -12.61 -17.52 -8.80
CA PRO A 605 -11.67 -17.66 -7.71
C PRO A 605 -11.65 -16.40 -6.83
N GLN A 606 -11.09 -16.54 -5.64
CA GLN A 606 -10.83 -15.45 -4.70
C GLN A 606 -9.45 -15.61 -4.10
N THR A 607 -8.78 -14.48 -3.86
CA THR A 607 -7.35 -14.48 -3.62
C THR A 607 -6.94 -13.52 -2.51
N ASP A 608 -6.29 -14.06 -1.49
CA ASP A 608 -5.56 -13.31 -0.48
C ASP A 608 -4.10 -13.10 -0.93
N TRP A 609 -3.54 -11.94 -0.61
CA TRP A 609 -2.21 -11.52 -1.08
C TRP A 609 -1.42 -10.82 0.02
N SER A 610 -0.27 -11.34 0.44
CA SER A 610 0.63 -10.57 1.31
C SER A 610 1.37 -9.48 0.53
N GLY A 611 2.12 -8.63 1.25
CA GLY A 611 3.25 -7.92 0.64
C GLY A 611 4.44 -8.85 0.41
N GLU A 612 5.56 -8.30 -0.06
CA GLU A 612 6.81 -9.05 -0.26
C GLU A 612 7.28 -9.75 1.03
N ILE A 613 7.73 -11.01 0.90
CA ILE A 613 8.47 -11.72 1.95
C ILE A 613 9.96 -11.85 1.62
N MET A 614 10.80 -11.81 2.66
CA MET A 614 12.24 -11.79 2.50
C MET A 614 12.81 -13.18 2.23
N LEU A 615 13.82 -13.24 1.37
CA LEU A 615 14.58 -14.46 1.14
C LEU A 615 15.35 -14.90 2.38
N ASN A 616 15.68 -16.18 2.46
CA ASN A 616 16.46 -16.78 3.54
C ASN A 616 15.91 -16.53 4.95
N THR A 617 14.62 -16.21 5.06
CA THR A 617 13.93 -15.93 6.32
C THR A 617 12.80 -16.93 6.49
N TRP A 618 12.65 -17.47 7.70
CA TRP A 618 11.54 -18.38 8.02
C TRP A 618 10.29 -17.58 8.41
N TYR A 619 9.15 -18.01 7.89
CA TYR A 619 7.83 -17.45 8.20
C TYR A 619 6.83 -18.56 8.55
N HIS A 620 6.01 -18.33 9.56
CA HIS A 620 4.73 -18.98 9.80
C HIS A 620 3.67 -18.29 8.95
N LEU A 621 2.92 -19.10 8.20
CA LEU A 621 1.78 -18.67 7.42
C LEU A 621 0.54 -19.38 7.98
N ALA A 622 -0.55 -18.66 8.20
CA ALA A 622 -1.83 -19.23 8.55
C ALA A 622 -2.94 -18.61 7.69
N ILE A 623 -3.81 -19.45 7.14
CA ILE A 623 -4.99 -19.04 6.39
C ILE A 623 -6.19 -19.51 7.19
N VAL A 624 -7.04 -18.56 7.60
CA VAL A 624 -8.23 -18.84 8.41
C VAL A 624 -9.47 -18.44 7.62
N ASN A 625 -10.28 -19.43 7.21
CA ASN A 625 -11.60 -19.20 6.63
C ASN A 625 -12.66 -19.38 7.73
N ASP A 626 -13.34 -18.28 8.08
CA ASP A 626 -14.41 -18.27 9.09
C ASP A 626 -15.77 -17.95 8.44
N PRO A 627 -16.68 -18.94 8.33
CA PRO A 627 -18.02 -18.73 7.80
C PRO A 627 -18.89 -17.78 8.62
N LYS A 628 -18.56 -17.50 9.89
CA LYS A 628 -19.30 -16.51 10.69
C LYS A 628 -19.08 -15.10 10.18
N ASP A 629 -17.82 -14.80 9.81
CA ASP A 629 -17.42 -13.51 9.28
C ASP A 629 -17.47 -13.49 7.74
N ASN A 630 -17.71 -14.66 7.12
CA ASN A 630 -17.73 -14.87 5.68
C ASN A 630 -16.44 -14.34 5.04
N SER A 631 -15.31 -14.67 5.66
CA SER A 631 -13.98 -14.16 5.31
C SER A 631 -12.94 -15.26 5.29
N THR A 632 -11.91 -15.05 4.47
CA THR A 632 -10.63 -15.74 4.57
C THR A 632 -9.57 -14.70 4.88
N VAL A 633 -8.75 -14.97 5.88
CA VAL A 633 -7.67 -14.06 6.30
C VAL A 633 -6.35 -14.82 6.26
N LEU A 634 -5.42 -14.29 5.48
CA LEU A 634 -4.01 -14.70 5.49
C LEU A 634 -3.26 -13.98 6.61
N TYR A 635 -2.45 -14.72 7.35
CA TYR A 635 -1.58 -14.22 8.41
C TYR A 635 -0.13 -14.56 8.10
N ILE A 636 0.77 -13.58 8.26
CA ILE A 636 2.23 -13.74 8.17
C ILE A 636 2.83 -13.47 9.55
N GLU A 637 3.49 -14.45 10.18
CA GLU A 637 4.00 -14.34 11.55
C GLU A 637 2.92 -13.82 12.55
N GLY A 638 1.67 -14.22 12.32
CA GLY A 638 0.50 -13.81 13.08
C GLY A 638 -0.03 -12.39 12.82
N ALA A 639 0.58 -11.64 11.90
CA ALA A 639 0.04 -10.37 11.41
C ALA A 639 -1.05 -10.64 10.35
N PRO A 640 -2.30 -10.21 10.55
CA PRO A 640 -3.33 -10.31 9.51
C PRO A 640 -2.97 -9.41 8.32
N VAL A 641 -3.09 -9.96 7.12
CA VAL A 641 -2.88 -9.26 5.86
C VAL A 641 -4.16 -8.52 5.46
N VAL A 642 -4.03 -7.25 5.08
CA VAL A 642 -5.20 -6.39 4.77
C VAL A 642 -5.94 -6.83 3.49
N ARG A 643 -5.24 -7.43 2.53
CA ARG A 643 -5.79 -8.04 1.31
C ARG A 643 -6.44 -9.39 1.63
N SER A 644 -7.44 -9.33 2.50
CA SER A 644 -8.23 -10.48 2.92
C SER A 644 -9.47 -10.67 2.03
N VAL A 645 -9.79 -11.90 1.70
CA VAL A 645 -10.94 -12.27 0.87
C VAL A 645 -12.24 -12.23 1.65
N ILE A 646 -13.28 -11.68 1.03
CA ILE A 646 -14.63 -11.60 1.57
C ILE A 646 -15.62 -12.27 0.64
N GLY A 647 -16.57 -12.98 1.26
CA GLY A 647 -17.43 -13.90 0.53
C GLY A 647 -16.67 -15.17 0.24
N GLY A 648 -17.36 -16.30 0.20
CA GLY A 648 -16.74 -17.58 -0.13
C GLY A 648 -16.32 -18.37 1.10
N ASN A 649 -16.95 -19.54 1.28
CA ASN A 649 -16.65 -20.48 2.36
C ASN A 649 -16.26 -21.84 1.79
N GLY A 650 -15.34 -22.48 2.50
CA GLY A 650 -14.79 -23.76 2.10
C GLY A 650 -14.07 -23.69 0.75
N ILE A 651 -13.80 -24.86 0.17
CA ILE A 651 -12.93 -25.02 -0.98
C ILE A 651 -13.52 -26.04 -1.96
N ALA A 652 -13.84 -25.61 -3.18
CA ALA A 652 -14.47 -26.44 -4.20
C ALA A 652 -13.53 -27.54 -4.71
N SER A 653 -14.00 -28.78 -4.75
CA SER A 653 -13.24 -29.94 -5.25
C SER A 653 -13.75 -30.36 -6.63
N VAL A 654 -12.83 -30.54 -7.59
CA VAL A 654 -13.16 -31.01 -8.95
C VAL A 654 -13.53 -32.49 -8.93
N ALA A 655 -12.81 -33.31 -8.18
CA ALA A 655 -13.15 -34.72 -7.96
C ALA A 655 -12.46 -35.27 -6.71
N ALA A 656 -13.08 -36.26 -6.06
CA ALA A 656 -12.52 -36.95 -4.89
C ALA A 656 -11.19 -37.67 -5.16
N SER A 657 -10.85 -37.92 -6.43
CA SER A 657 -9.60 -38.55 -6.84
C SER A 657 -8.44 -37.56 -7.06
N GLN A 658 -8.70 -36.25 -7.02
CA GLN A 658 -7.67 -35.25 -7.27
C GLN A 658 -6.81 -35.03 -6.02
N PRO A 659 -5.50 -35.34 -6.08
CA PRO A 659 -4.67 -35.30 -4.91
C PRO A 659 -4.27 -33.87 -4.52
N TRP A 660 -3.89 -33.73 -3.25
CA TRP A 660 -3.15 -32.58 -2.77
C TRP A 660 -1.66 -32.78 -3.05
N ALA A 661 -0.97 -31.71 -3.42
CA ALA A 661 0.45 -31.70 -3.72
C ALA A 661 1.19 -30.64 -2.90
N LEU A 662 2.35 -31.02 -2.36
CA LEU A 662 3.26 -30.17 -1.60
C LEU A 662 4.53 -29.92 -2.42
N GLY A 663 4.85 -28.64 -2.68
CA GLY A 663 6.05 -28.22 -3.39
C GLY A 663 5.92 -28.07 -4.91
N CYS A 664 4.70 -28.16 -5.47
CA CYS A 664 4.43 -27.80 -6.86
C CYS A 664 3.01 -27.27 -7.06
N GLY A 665 2.81 -26.58 -8.18
CA GLY A 665 1.54 -26.09 -8.67
C GLY A 665 0.88 -27.06 -9.64
N TRP A 666 -0.09 -26.54 -10.38
CA TRP A 666 -0.80 -27.24 -11.44
C TRP A 666 -1.20 -26.27 -12.54
N TRP A 667 -0.97 -26.67 -13.79
CA TRP A 667 -1.43 -25.93 -14.95
C TRP A 667 -1.91 -26.91 -16.02
N ASP A 668 -3.14 -26.75 -16.45
CA ASP A 668 -3.81 -27.54 -17.48
C ASP A 668 -3.40 -29.01 -17.53
N ARG A 669 -3.92 -29.79 -16.58
CA ARG A 669 -3.73 -31.26 -16.51
C ARG A 669 -2.31 -31.72 -16.17
N ALA A 670 -1.38 -30.82 -15.86
CA ALA A 670 -0.01 -31.16 -15.52
C ALA A 670 0.47 -30.44 -14.25
N PRO A 671 1.35 -31.07 -13.43
CA PRO A 671 2.06 -30.35 -12.39
C PRO A 671 2.97 -29.28 -13.02
N SER A 672 3.10 -28.16 -12.33
CA SER A 672 3.89 -26.99 -12.75
C SER A 672 4.54 -26.33 -11.53
N ASP A 673 5.24 -25.23 -11.74
CA ASP A 673 5.55 -24.24 -10.70
C ASP A 673 6.14 -24.76 -9.39
N GLY A 674 7.24 -25.51 -9.48
CA GLY A 674 7.89 -26.11 -8.32
C GLY A 674 8.43 -25.10 -7.32
N PHE A 675 8.27 -25.38 -6.03
CA PHE A 675 8.78 -24.57 -4.92
C PHE A 675 10.31 -24.61 -4.81
N ILE A 676 10.92 -23.48 -4.44
CA ILE A 676 12.34 -23.39 -4.07
C ILE A 676 12.49 -22.90 -2.64
N GLY A 677 13.26 -23.63 -1.82
CA GLY A 677 13.46 -23.31 -0.41
C GLY A 677 13.05 -24.46 0.50
N SER A 678 12.58 -24.15 1.71
CA SER A 678 12.20 -25.14 2.72
C SER A 678 10.74 -24.97 3.14
N ILE A 679 10.03 -26.10 3.26
CA ILE A 679 8.69 -26.18 3.86
C ILE A 679 8.79 -27.03 5.12
N GLY A 680 8.39 -26.47 6.25
CA GLY A 680 8.43 -27.13 7.56
C GLY A 680 7.33 -28.19 7.70
N GLU A 681 6.48 -28.01 8.71
CA GLU A 681 5.25 -28.79 8.87
C GLU A 681 4.05 -28.04 8.28
N VAL A 682 3.08 -28.78 7.74
CA VAL A 682 1.82 -28.24 7.21
C VAL A 682 0.67 -28.89 7.96
N ARG A 683 -0.26 -28.08 8.48
CA ARG A 683 -1.45 -28.56 9.19
C ARG A 683 -2.72 -28.03 8.53
N VAL A 684 -3.67 -28.93 8.31
CA VAL A 684 -5.00 -28.64 7.78
C VAL A 684 -6.03 -29.03 8.83
N VAL A 685 -6.86 -28.07 9.22
CA VAL A 685 -7.88 -28.22 10.26
C VAL A 685 -9.23 -27.82 9.69
N SER A 686 -10.27 -28.63 9.90
CA SER A 686 -11.62 -28.39 9.36
C SER A 686 -12.47 -27.45 10.21
N LYS A 687 -11.85 -26.40 10.77
CA LYS A 687 -12.50 -25.27 11.45
C LYS A 687 -11.56 -24.06 11.46
N PRO A 688 -12.07 -22.83 11.59
CA PRO A 688 -11.25 -21.66 11.88
C PRO A 688 -10.58 -21.79 13.26
N LEU A 689 -9.30 -21.39 13.35
CA LEU A 689 -8.50 -21.41 14.57
C LEU A 689 -8.09 -20.00 14.98
N ALA A 690 -8.14 -19.76 16.30
CA ALA A 690 -7.56 -18.57 16.90
C ALA A 690 -6.03 -18.69 17.03
N PRO A 691 -5.28 -17.58 17.19
CA PRO A 691 -3.82 -17.59 17.27
C PRO A 691 -3.23 -18.50 18.37
N ASN A 692 -3.93 -18.64 19.51
CA ASN A 692 -3.50 -19.53 20.59
C ASN A 692 -3.67 -21.03 20.29
N GLN A 693 -4.23 -21.37 19.12
CA GLN A 693 -4.42 -22.74 18.64
C GLN A 693 -3.47 -23.09 17.48
N TRP A 694 -2.72 -22.13 16.94
CA TRP A 694 -1.79 -22.34 15.83
C TRP A 694 -0.53 -23.12 16.24
N LEU A 695 0.26 -23.59 15.27
CA LEU A 695 1.51 -24.33 15.50
C LEU A 695 2.60 -23.49 16.17
N THR A 696 2.47 -22.17 16.14
CA THR A 696 3.35 -21.23 16.85
C THR A 696 3.06 -21.14 18.35
N ALA A 697 1.85 -21.52 18.78
CA ALA A 697 1.50 -21.62 20.19
C ALA A 697 2.08 -22.89 20.82
N ARG A 698 2.15 -22.92 22.15
CA ARG A 698 2.61 -24.08 22.92
C ARG A 698 1.43 -24.88 23.43
N ARG A 699 1.68 -26.16 23.73
CA ARG A 699 0.65 -27.02 24.31
C ARG A 699 0.29 -26.47 25.70
N ALA A 700 -1.00 -26.38 26.01
CA ALA A 700 -1.43 -26.05 27.37
C ALA A 700 -0.85 -27.09 28.35
N SER A 701 -0.26 -26.61 29.45
CA SER A 701 0.16 -27.46 30.55
C SER A 701 -1.04 -28.28 31.01
N ALA A 702 -0.91 -29.61 31.03
CA ALA A 702 -1.95 -30.53 31.48
C ALA A 702 -2.28 -30.35 32.96
#